data_AF-A0AAN7GSR7-F1
#
_entry.id   AF-A0AAN7GSR7-F1
#
_cell.length_a   1.000
_cell.length_b   1.000
_cell.length_c   1.000
_cell.angle_alpha   90.00
_cell.angle_beta   90.00
_cell.angle_gamma   90.00
#
_symmetry.space_group_name_H-M   'P 1'
#
loop_
_entity.id
_entity.type
_entity.pdbx_description
1 polymer ?
#
loop_
_entity_poly.entity_id
_entity_poly.type
_entity_poly.pdbx_seq_one_letter_code
_entity_poly.pdbx_strand_id
1 'polypeptide(L)'
;MEVATSISPMRFSLCLFLLLLVPRFNSAIPYRKIYVDPQLQDGSVGGESFSTVQAAIDSVPVDNPNWVVIHIKAGSYREKVVIPREKPYIVLKGKGKKWTEIVWDDHHTVADSPTFTISADNIVVKGITFRNSYNNPVNGNPRKPAAAALVSGDNVYFYRVGFFGVQDTLWDDRGRHFFKNCTIQGAVDFIFGNGQSIYEECTISVLGDAIQPNVAGYITAQGRNNPNEATGFVFKNCRVFGSGSANLGRPWRPYARVLFYGCYFSSVVYPQGWDSWGSVGKEYQLTLGEYDCYGPGADRSQRVSWEHNYSQSEVQSLTDPGFIVTHLNSADSQTAEYRDIYVDSHDNPDGRDDMFTTVQKAIDSIPENNPSWVVVNIKEGVYSEKVTIPKRKPFIAIKGKGYKSTEIVWDDHRNVLQSPTFTILSDNIIVQGISFRNSYNDPEKNNPKAPAAAALVMGDNVQFYQVGFYGVQDTLWDHTGKHFFNNCTIQGAVDFIFGNGQSIYQGCSIEASGFPHGFITAQSRDGPNEPTGFIFKECSVSGTSKVMLGRPWSCHARVLFYGCNFDSNIDPVGWTSWLCGGKESQGKMGEYDCHGPGANQTGRVSWAYKYGEAEVKELTDQSFISASEWLDKPWWLSLP
;
A
#
# COMPACT_ATOMS: atom_id res chain seq x y z
N MET A 1 -79.74 15.31 20.53
CA MET A 1 -80.09 16.26 19.46
C MET A 1 -78.82 16.45 18.66
N GLU A 2 -78.63 15.73 17.55
CA GLU A 2 -79.13 16.06 16.19
C GLU A 2 -78.72 17.49 15.76
N VAL A 3 -78.30 17.83 14.55
CA VAL A 3 -77.96 17.17 13.27
C VAL A 3 -77.19 18.25 12.49
N ALA A 4 -76.36 17.81 11.55
CA ALA A 4 -75.68 18.50 10.45
C ALA A 4 -76.20 19.88 9.97
N THR A 5 -75.29 20.65 9.37
CA THR A 5 -75.41 20.99 7.93
C THR A 5 -74.05 21.36 7.34
N SER A 6 -73.72 20.67 6.25
CA SER A 6 -72.64 20.97 5.31
C SER A 6 -73.08 22.05 4.31
N ILE A 7 -72.13 22.66 3.58
CA ILE A 7 -72.04 22.63 2.10
C ILE A 7 -70.77 23.41 1.64
N SER A 8 -69.96 22.72 0.83
CA SER A 8 -68.78 23.14 0.02
C SER A 8 -69.22 23.98 -1.21
N PRO A 9 -68.40 24.47 -2.19
CA PRO A 9 -67.05 24.02 -2.56
C PRO A 9 -66.04 25.11 -3.00
N MET A 10 -64.74 24.82 -2.90
CA MET A 10 -63.73 25.53 -3.68
C MET A 10 -62.77 24.55 -4.36
N ARG A 11 -63.02 24.42 -5.68
CA ARG A 11 -62.21 23.97 -6.81
C ARG A 11 -60.86 23.30 -6.53
N PHE A 12 -60.81 22.02 -6.90
CA PHE A 12 -59.61 21.28 -7.29
C PHE A 12 -58.83 22.05 -8.38
N SER A 13 -57.56 22.33 -8.13
CA SER A 13 -56.58 22.58 -9.19
C SER A 13 -55.56 21.46 -9.16
N LEU A 14 -55.44 20.81 -10.32
CA LEU A 14 -54.63 19.65 -10.62
C LEU A 14 -53.14 20.07 -10.65
N CYS A 15 -52.41 19.90 -9.54
CA CYS A 15 -50.94 19.93 -9.58
C CYS A 15 -50.43 18.50 -9.71
N LEU A 16 -50.19 18.14 -10.98
CA LEU A 16 -49.45 16.99 -11.45
C LEU A 16 -48.11 16.92 -10.69
N PHE A 17 -47.95 15.90 -9.83
CA PHE A 17 -46.66 15.55 -9.24
C PHE A 17 -45.73 15.14 -10.40
N LEU A 18 -44.91 16.06 -10.89
CA LEU A 18 -43.72 15.69 -11.64
C LEU A 18 -42.80 14.96 -10.65
N LEU A 19 -42.79 13.64 -10.74
CA LEU A 19 -41.65 12.82 -10.35
C LEU A 19 -40.45 13.31 -11.17
N LEU A 20 -39.78 14.36 -10.68
CA LEU A 20 -38.40 14.59 -11.04
C LEU A 20 -37.63 13.42 -10.46
N LEU A 21 -37.32 12.46 -11.32
CA LEU A 21 -36.20 11.56 -11.15
C LEU A 21 -34.98 12.43 -10.81
N VAL A 22 -34.73 12.61 -9.51
CA VAL A 22 -33.40 12.99 -9.05
C VAL A 22 -32.52 11.83 -9.51
N PRO A 23 -31.56 12.01 -10.42
CA PRO A 23 -30.59 10.98 -10.66
C PRO A 23 -29.95 10.72 -9.31
N ARG A 24 -30.16 9.52 -8.76
CA ARG A 24 -29.29 9.02 -7.71
C ARG A 24 -27.91 9.03 -8.34
N PHE A 25 -27.12 10.05 -8.00
CA PHE A 25 -25.69 10.00 -8.20
C PHE A 25 -25.22 8.83 -7.34
N ASN A 26 -25.12 7.66 -7.98
CA ASN A 26 -24.32 6.57 -7.52
C ASN A 26 -22.89 7.13 -7.47
N SER A 27 -22.49 7.65 -6.31
CA SER A 27 -21.12 7.99 -6.02
C SER A 27 -20.34 6.69 -5.80
N ALA A 28 -20.19 5.94 -6.90
CA ALA A 28 -19.23 4.86 -7.01
C ALA A 28 -17.89 5.48 -7.41
N ILE A 29 -16.81 5.04 -6.78
CA ILE A 29 -15.43 5.42 -7.09
C ILE A 29 -15.19 5.23 -8.61
N PRO A 30 -14.66 6.21 -9.38
CA PRO A 30 -14.75 6.17 -10.84
C PRO A 30 -13.57 5.41 -11.45
N TYR A 31 -13.42 4.13 -11.14
CA TYR A 31 -12.57 3.24 -11.93
C TYR A 31 -13.39 2.08 -12.48
N ARG A 32 -13.27 1.86 -13.79
CA ARG A 32 -13.96 0.76 -14.48
C ARG A 32 -13.28 -0.55 -14.12
N LYS A 33 -14.06 -1.58 -13.79
CA LYS A 33 -13.56 -2.93 -13.49
C LYS A 33 -13.85 -3.85 -14.66
N ILE A 34 -12.83 -4.58 -15.10
CA ILE A 34 -12.94 -5.62 -16.12
C ILE A 34 -12.44 -6.92 -15.51
N TYR A 35 -13.06 -8.04 -15.85
CA TYR A 35 -12.68 -9.36 -15.35
C TYR A 35 -12.19 -10.25 -16.50
N VAL A 36 -11.12 -10.99 -16.25
CA VAL A 36 -10.60 -12.02 -17.16
C VAL A 36 -10.66 -13.37 -16.45
N ASP A 37 -11.31 -14.33 -17.09
CA ASP A 37 -11.43 -15.71 -16.62
C ASP A 37 -11.35 -16.67 -17.81
N PRO A 38 -10.32 -17.55 -17.86
CA PRO A 38 -10.09 -18.43 -18.99
C PRO A 38 -11.17 -19.51 -19.14
N GLN A 39 -12.04 -19.68 -18.14
CA GLN A 39 -13.17 -20.61 -18.20
C GLN A 39 -14.46 -19.98 -18.78
N LEU A 40 -14.48 -18.66 -19.02
CA LEU A 40 -15.64 -18.00 -19.62
C LEU A 40 -15.65 -18.17 -21.14
N GLN A 41 -16.87 -18.21 -21.70
CA GLN A 41 -17.07 -17.88 -23.11
C GLN A 41 -17.25 -16.37 -23.24
N ASP A 42 -16.59 -15.75 -24.22
CA ASP A 42 -16.68 -14.30 -24.43
C ASP A 42 -18.13 -13.83 -24.57
N GLY A 43 -18.51 -12.80 -23.80
CA GLY A 43 -19.85 -12.23 -23.81
C GLY A 43 -20.91 -12.94 -22.92
N SER A 44 -20.53 -13.95 -22.14
CA SER A 44 -21.46 -14.72 -21.30
C SER A 44 -21.96 -14.00 -20.03
N VAL A 45 -21.31 -12.91 -19.60
CA VAL A 45 -21.67 -12.16 -18.39
C VAL A 45 -21.50 -10.66 -18.65
N GLY A 46 -22.57 -10.00 -19.13
CA GLY A 46 -22.73 -8.54 -19.16
C GLY A 46 -21.47 -7.71 -19.47
N GLY A 47 -20.99 -7.71 -20.71
CA GLY A 47 -20.11 -6.68 -21.30
C GLY A 47 -18.72 -6.39 -20.70
N GLU A 48 -18.39 -6.88 -19.50
CA GLU A 48 -17.17 -6.52 -18.76
C GLU A 48 -16.37 -7.75 -18.28
N SER A 49 -16.63 -8.92 -18.87
CA SER A 49 -15.90 -10.16 -18.63
C SER A 49 -15.39 -10.76 -19.94
N PHE A 50 -14.12 -11.17 -19.95
CA PHE A 50 -13.39 -11.69 -21.13
C PHE A 50 -12.69 -13.01 -20.82
N SER A 51 -12.49 -13.85 -21.83
CA SER A 51 -11.73 -15.10 -21.71
C SER A 51 -10.22 -14.90 -21.84
N THR A 52 -9.77 -13.84 -22.52
CA THR A 52 -8.36 -13.52 -22.74
C THR A 52 -7.98 -12.16 -22.16
N VAL A 53 -6.69 -12.00 -21.87
CA VAL A 53 -6.16 -10.73 -21.34
C VAL A 53 -6.14 -9.66 -22.44
N GLN A 54 -5.77 -10.03 -23.67
CA GLN A 54 -5.76 -9.09 -24.79
C GLN A 54 -7.16 -8.53 -25.07
N ALA A 55 -8.21 -9.35 -25.09
CA ALA A 55 -9.58 -8.86 -25.35
C ALA A 55 -10.05 -7.86 -24.28
N ALA A 56 -9.67 -8.06 -23.02
CA ALA A 56 -9.96 -7.11 -21.96
C ALA A 56 -9.26 -5.76 -22.18
N ILE A 57 -7.99 -5.76 -22.57
CA ILE A 57 -7.25 -4.54 -22.94
C ILE A 57 -7.87 -3.88 -24.17
N ASP A 58 -8.27 -4.67 -25.18
CA ASP A 58 -8.89 -4.19 -26.40
C ASP A 58 -10.22 -3.46 -26.14
N SER A 59 -10.93 -3.83 -25.07
CA SER A 59 -12.18 -3.19 -24.64
C SER A 59 -12.02 -1.86 -23.90
N VAL A 60 -10.79 -1.50 -23.51
CA VAL A 60 -10.49 -0.18 -22.95
C VAL A 60 -10.47 0.84 -24.10
N PRO A 61 -11.17 1.97 -24.00
CA PRO A 61 -11.16 2.99 -25.05
C PRO A 61 -9.74 3.50 -25.36
N VAL A 62 -9.54 3.90 -26.62
CA VAL A 62 -8.38 4.68 -27.02
C VAL A 62 -8.39 6.03 -26.29
N ASP A 63 -7.21 6.53 -25.93
CA ASP A 63 -6.99 7.76 -25.17
C ASP A 63 -7.79 7.82 -23.87
N ASN A 64 -7.95 6.65 -23.23
CA ASN A 64 -8.68 6.47 -21.99
C ASN A 64 -8.15 7.42 -20.89
N PRO A 65 -8.98 8.33 -20.33
CA PRO A 65 -8.51 9.29 -19.33
C PRO A 65 -8.69 8.82 -17.88
N ASN A 66 -9.27 7.63 -17.66
CA ASN A 66 -9.64 7.14 -16.33
C ASN A 66 -8.98 5.80 -16.04
N TRP A 67 -8.64 5.51 -14.78
CA TRP A 67 -8.08 4.20 -14.45
C TRP A 67 -9.06 3.06 -14.72
N VAL A 68 -8.57 2.03 -15.41
CA VAL A 68 -9.30 0.78 -15.64
C VAL A 68 -8.54 -0.37 -15.00
N VAL A 69 -9.21 -1.09 -14.09
CA VAL A 69 -8.63 -2.25 -13.40
C VAL A 69 -9.09 -3.53 -14.07
N ILE A 70 -8.15 -4.25 -14.68
CA ILE A 70 -8.36 -5.56 -15.29
C ILE A 70 -7.94 -6.62 -14.27
N HIS A 71 -8.92 -7.29 -13.69
CA HIS A 71 -8.75 -8.39 -12.74
C HIS A 71 -8.59 -9.71 -13.49
N ILE A 72 -7.40 -10.30 -13.42
CA ILE A 72 -7.07 -11.56 -14.09
C ILE A 72 -7.14 -12.70 -13.08
N LYS A 73 -8.06 -13.64 -13.27
CA LYS A 73 -8.17 -14.82 -12.40
C LYS A 73 -6.92 -15.69 -12.45
N ALA A 74 -6.78 -16.57 -11.47
CA ALA A 74 -5.73 -17.59 -11.48
C ALA A 74 -5.86 -18.47 -12.73
N GLY A 75 -4.73 -18.76 -13.38
CA GLY A 75 -4.68 -19.47 -14.65
C GLY A 75 -3.37 -19.23 -15.38
N SER A 76 -3.12 -20.09 -16.38
CA SER A 76 -2.04 -19.92 -17.36
C SER A 76 -2.66 -19.50 -18.68
N TYR A 77 -2.29 -18.32 -19.16
CA TYR A 77 -2.83 -17.68 -20.35
C TYR A 77 -1.77 -17.75 -21.43
N ARG A 78 -1.98 -18.63 -22.43
CA ARG A 78 -1.04 -18.79 -23.54
C ARG A 78 -1.41 -17.83 -24.68
N GLU A 79 -0.99 -16.58 -24.55
CA GLU A 79 -1.24 -15.50 -25.48
C GLU A 79 -0.08 -14.48 -25.45
N LYS A 80 0.06 -13.70 -26.53
CA LYS A 80 0.87 -12.49 -26.50
C LYS A 80 -0.03 -11.32 -26.14
N VAL A 81 0.45 -10.48 -25.23
CA VAL A 81 -0.33 -9.36 -24.71
C VAL A 81 0.40 -8.05 -25.00
N VAL A 82 -0.31 -7.07 -25.56
CA VAL A 82 0.19 -5.73 -25.84
C VAL A 82 -0.77 -4.72 -25.21
N ILE A 83 -0.21 -3.82 -24.39
CA ILE A 83 -0.86 -2.56 -24.03
C ILE A 83 -0.34 -1.49 -25.00
N PRO A 84 -1.11 -1.14 -26.05
CA PRO A 84 -0.68 -0.22 -27.07
C PRO A 84 -0.63 1.21 -26.53
N ARG A 85 0.17 2.09 -27.14
CA ARG A 85 0.53 3.42 -26.63
C ARG A 85 -0.68 4.28 -26.26
N GLU A 86 -1.72 4.15 -27.07
CA GLU A 86 -2.97 4.89 -27.00
C GLU A 86 -3.94 4.37 -25.92
N LYS A 87 -3.52 3.45 -25.04
CA LYS A 87 -4.33 2.92 -23.92
C LYS A 87 -3.67 3.14 -22.55
N PRO A 88 -3.49 4.39 -22.11
CA PRO A 88 -2.93 4.69 -20.79
C PRO A 88 -3.92 4.37 -19.66
N TYR A 89 -3.43 4.44 -18.42
CA TYR A 89 -4.21 4.30 -17.19
C TYR A 89 -4.88 2.92 -17.03
N ILE A 90 -4.11 1.86 -17.27
CA ILE A 90 -4.56 0.47 -17.06
C ILE A 90 -3.82 -0.13 -15.86
N VAL A 91 -4.57 -0.78 -14.97
CA VAL A 91 -4.04 -1.66 -13.93
C VAL A 91 -4.31 -3.12 -14.32
N LEU A 92 -3.25 -3.88 -14.62
CA LEU A 92 -3.34 -5.34 -14.76
C LEU A 92 -3.11 -6.00 -13.39
N LYS A 93 -4.14 -6.66 -12.84
CA LYS A 93 -4.10 -7.26 -11.50
C LYS A 93 -4.38 -8.76 -11.56
N GLY A 94 -3.33 -9.58 -11.47
CA GLY A 94 -3.45 -11.02 -11.29
C GLY A 94 -3.79 -11.42 -9.84
N LYS A 95 -4.16 -12.69 -9.63
CA LYS A 95 -4.43 -13.26 -8.30
C LYS A 95 -3.16 -13.39 -7.43
N GLY A 96 -1.99 -13.34 -8.05
CA GLY A 96 -0.66 -13.43 -7.45
C GLY A 96 0.31 -14.09 -8.42
N LYS A 97 1.61 -13.73 -8.38
CA LYS A 97 2.63 -14.24 -9.33
C LYS A 97 2.80 -15.76 -9.38
N LYS A 98 2.33 -16.47 -8.34
CA LYS A 98 2.31 -17.95 -8.29
C LYS A 98 1.08 -18.57 -8.96
N TRP A 99 0.02 -17.80 -9.13
CA TRP A 99 -1.31 -18.29 -9.50
C TRP A 99 -1.78 -17.80 -10.87
N THR A 100 -1.23 -16.69 -11.36
CA THR A 100 -1.58 -16.09 -12.65
C THR A 100 -0.31 -15.92 -13.48
N GLU A 101 -0.31 -16.45 -14.71
CA GLU A 101 0.81 -16.37 -15.65
C GLU A 101 0.34 -16.13 -17.09
N ILE A 102 1.04 -15.26 -17.82
CA ILE A 102 0.95 -15.12 -19.28
C ILE A 102 2.23 -15.70 -19.89
N VAL A 103 2.08 -16.60 -20.86
CA VAL A 103 3.19 -17.39 -21.42
C VAL A 103 3.15 -17.45 -22.95
N TRP A 104 4.31 -17.30 -23.58
CA TRP A 104 4.53 -17.47 -25.01
C TRP A 104 5.97 -17.93 -25.30
N ASP A 105 6.33 -18.27 -26.54
CA ASP A 105 7.63 -18.86 -26.91
C ASP A 105 8.26 -18.32 -28.21
N ASP A 106 7.88 -17.10 -28.62
CA ASP A 106 8.50 -16.42 -29.77
C ASP A 106 9.96 -16.07 -29.50
N HIS A 107 10.79 -16.18 -30.54
CA HIS A 107 12.26 -16.07 -30.45
C HIS A 107 12.94 -15.74 -31.79
N HIS A 108 12.17 -15.27 -32.78
CA HIS A 108 12.70 -14.99 -34.14
C HIS A 108 13.63 -13.77 -34.15
N THR A 109 13.16 -12.66 -33.59
CA THR A 109 13.93 -11.45 -33.34
C THR A 109 13.65 -10.98 -31.92
N VAL A 110 14.55 -10.18 -31.33
CA VAL A 110 14.32 -9.62 -29.98
C VAL A 110 13.02 -8.80 -29.96
N ALA A 111 12.73 -8.05 -31.03
CA ALA A 111 11.55 -7.19 -31.15
C ALA A 111 10.24 -7.99 -31.27
N ASP A 112 10.27 -9.16 -31.90
CA ASP A 112 9.07 -10.00 -32.05
C ASP A 112 8.88 -10.95 -30.86
N SER A 113 9.94 -11.23 -30.10
CA SER A 113 9.93 -12.20 -28.99
C SER A 113 9.09 -11.88 -27.74
N PRO A 114 8.75 -10.62 -27.39
CA PRO A 114 8.10 -10.33 -26.12
C PRO A 114 6.77 -11.05 -25.94
N THR A 115 6.64 -11.83 -24.85
CA THR A 115 5.34 -12.38 -24.40
C THR A 115 4.38 -11.25 -24.01
N PHE A 116 4.90 -10.20 -23.36
CA PHE A 116 4.15 -9.04 -22.91
C PHE A 116 4.82 -7.74 -23.34
N THR A 117 4.06 -6.81 -23.91
CA THR A 117 4.57 -5.50 -24.34
C THR A 117 3.75 -4.38 -23.72
N ILE A 118 4.42 -3.40 -23.12
CA ILE A 118 3.81 -2.13 -22.70
C ILE A 118 4.43 -1.00 -23.51
N SER A 119 3.59 -0.34 -24.31
CA SER A 119 3.93 0.88 -25.03
C SER A 119 3.21 2.12 -24.47
N ALA A 120 2.19 1.92 -23.62
CA ALA A 120 1.42 2.98 -22.98
C ALA A 120 2.09 3.53 -21.73
N ASP A 121 1.84 4.81 -21.48
CA ASP A 121 2.25 5.49 -20.25
C ASP A 121 1.23 5.25 -19.12
N ASN A 122 1.64 5.44 -17.87
CA ASN A 122 0.81 5.34 -16.68
C ASN A 122 0.14 3.95 -16.55
N ILE A 123 0.98 2.92 -16.44
CA ILE A 123 0.53 1.52 -16.35
C ILE A 123 0.97 0.92 -15.02
N VAL A 124 0.09 0.12 -14.44
CA VAL A 124 0.39 -0.62 -13.20
C VAL A 124 0.15 -2.10 -13.41
N VAL A 125 1.12 -2.94 -13.03
CA VAL A 125 1.01 -4.39 -13.14
C VAL A 125 1.27 -5.03 -11.77
N LYS A 126 0.34 -5.86 -11.30
CA LYS A 126 0.39 -6.45 -9.96
C LYS A 126 0.12 -7.95 -9.98
N GLY A 127 0.96 -8.70 -9.26
CA GLY A 127 0.64 -10.07 -8.89
C GLY A 127 0.40 -11.01 -10.07
N ILE A 128 1.22 -10.92 -11.11
CA ILE A 128 1.15 -11.77 -12.30
C ILE A 128 2.57 -12.15 -12.74
N THR A 129 2.71 -13.25 -13.47
CA THR A 129 3.97 -13.68 -14.08
C THR A 129 3.91 -13.56 -15.59
N PHE A 130 4.99 -13.08 -16.20
CA PHE A 130 5.24 -13.13 -17.64
C PHE A 130 6.40 -14.10 -17.89
N ARG A 131 6.21 -15.04 -18.81
CA ARG A 131 7.23 -16.02 -19.17
C ARG A 131 7.41 -16.08 -20.69
N ASN A 132 8.66 -16.09 -21.12
CA ASN A 132 9.00 -16.62 -22.44
C ASN A 132 9.54 -18.05 -22.27
N SER A 133 8.78 -19.03 -22.74
CA SER A 133 9.05 -20.45 -22.52
C SER A 133 9.97 -21.07 -23.56
N TYR A 134 10.52 -20.30 -24.52
CA TYR A 134 11.39 -20.85 -25.56
C TYR A 134 12.62 -21.57 -24.99
N ASN A 135 13.26 -20.97 -23.97
CA ASN A 135 14.37 -21.57 -23.22
C ASN A 135 14.14 -21.61 -21.69
N ASN A 136 12.94 -21.26 -21.19
CA ASN A 136 12.63 -21.28 -19.76
C ASN A 136 11.39 -22.16 -19.46
N PRO A 137 11.55 -23.34 -18.83
CA PRO A 137 12.77 -23.89 -18.25
C PRO A 137 13.82 -24.24 -19.32
N VAL A 138 15.09 -24.32 -18.89
CA VAL A 138 16.22 -24.68 -19.76
C VAL A 138 15.91 -25.99 -20.45
N ASN A 139 15.95 -25.95 -21.77
CA ASN A 139 15.66 -27.07 -22.66
C ASN A 139 16.77 -27.18 -23.70
N GLY A 140 16.87 -28.31 -24.39
CA GLY A 140 17.93 -28.56 -25.37
C GLY A 140 17.88 -27.67 -26.63
N ASN A 141 17.00 -26.66 -26.67
CA ASN A 141 16.95 -25.72 -27.78
C ASN A 141 18.21 -24.86 -27.83
N PRO A 142 18.62 -24.40 -29.02
CA PRO A 142 19.62 -23.35 -29.12
C PRO A 142 19.18 -22.11 -28.33
N ARG A 143 20.09 -21.54 -27.55
CA ARG A 143 19.81 -20.29 -26.83
C ARG A 143 19.57 -19.15 -27.83
N LYS A 144 18.45 -18.43 -27.67
CA LYS A 144 18.10 -17.24 -28.46
C LYS A 144 17.61 -16.13 -27.54
N PRO A 145 17.75 -14.85 -27.95
CA PRO A 145 16.96 -13.76 -27.37
C PRO A 145 15.47 -14.11 -27.35
N ALA A 146 14.86 -14.05 -26.17
CA ALA A 146 13.49 -14.48 -25.97
C ALA A 146 12.89 -13.72 -24.78
N ALA A 147 12.33 -12.54 -25.05
CA ALA A 147 11.85 -11.63 -24.03
C ALA A 147 10.54 -12.10 -23.38
N ALA A 148 10.50 -12.11 -22.06
CA ALA A 148 9.27 -12.27 -21.30
C ALA A 148 8.46 -10.96 -21.29
N ALA A 149 9.14 -9.81 -21.28
CA ALA A 149 8.49 -8.51 -21.36
C ALA A 149 9.34 -7.45 -22.08
N LEU A 150 8.66 -6.55 -22.79
CA LEU A 150 9.16 -5.30 -23.33
C LEU A 150 8.40 -4.12 -22.71
N VAL A 151 9.11 -3.14 -22.15
CA VAL A 151 8.53 -1.97 -21.48
C VAL A 151 9.14 -0.69 -22.06
N SER A 152 8.33 0.07 -22.79
CA SER A 152 8.74 1.31 -23.49
C SER A 152 7.87 2.54 -23.18
N GLY A 153 6.85 2.39 -22.35
CA GLY A 153 5.98 3.47 -21.88
C GLY A 153 6.52 4.15 -20.63
N ASP A 154 6.09 5.38 -20.34
CA ASP A 154 6.56 6.14 -19.20
C ASP A 154 5.66 5.97 -17.96
N ASN A 155 6.20 6.13 -16.75
CA ASN A 155 5.48 5.91 -15.48
C ASN A 155 4.85 4.50 -15.38
N VAL A 156 5.66 3.46 -15.51
CA VAL A 156 5.20 2.06 -15.40
C VAL A 156 5.64 1.43 -14.09
N TYR A 157 4.69 0.83 -13.37
CA TYR A 157 4.91 0.30 -12.03
C TYR A 157 4.60 -1.19 -11.96
N PHE A 158 5.55 -2.00 -11.49
CA PHE A 158 5.41 -3.43 -11.28
C PHE A 158 5.49 -3.78 -9.80
N TYR A 159 4.47 -4.44 -9.26
CA TYR A 159 4.44 -4.88 -7.86
C TYR A 159 4.20 -6.38 -7.74
N ARG A 160 5.18 -7.09 -7.16
CA ARG A 160 5.13 -8.57 -7.00
C ARG A 160 4.87 -9.29 -8.32
N VAL A 161 5.54 -8.86 -9.38
CA VAL A 161 5.47 -9.45 -10.72
C VAL A 161 6.63 -10.43 -10.93
N GLY A 162 6.41 -11.48 -11.72
CA GLY A 162 7.45 -12.41 -12.16
C GLY A 162 7.82 -12.19 -13.64
N PHE A 163 9.10 -12.21 -13.96
CA PHE A 163 9.62 -12.19 -15.33
C PHE A 163 10.59 -13.36 -15.50
N PHE A 164 10.29 -14.28 -16.41
CA PHE A 164 11.06 -15.53 -16.55
C PHE A 164 11.46 -15.78 -17.99
N GLY A 165 12.77 -15.93 -18.21
CA GLY A 165 13.38 -16.24 -19.50
C GLY A 165 14.79 -16.79 -19.29
N VAL A 166 15.64 -16.70 -20.32
CA VAL A 166 17.07 -17.07 -20.24
C VAL A 166 17.96 -15.98 -20.82
N GLN A 167 17.83 -15.68 -22.11
CA GLN A 167 18.52 -14.56 -22.72
C GLN A 167 17.52 -13.45 -23.00
N ASP A 168 17.88 -12.21 -22.65
CA ASP A 168 17.10 -11.00 -22.92
C ASP A 168 15.69 -11.05 -22.29
N THR A 169 15.59 -11.47 -21.02
CA THR A 169 14.30 -11.74 -20.34
C THR A 169 13.41 -10.51 -20.17
N LEU A 170 13.97 -9.41 -19.65
CA LEU A 170 13.27 -8.16 -19.41
C LEU A 170 13.94 -7.06 -20.23
N TRP A 171 13.26 -6.63 -21.30
CA TRP A 171 13.63 -5.47 -22.08
C TRP A 171 13.00 -4.23 -21.46
N ASP A 172 13.74 -3.62 -20.54
CA ASP A 172 13.46 -2.33 -19.91
C ASP A 172 13.96 -1.20 -20.81
N ASP A 173 13.21 -0.95 -21.89
CA ASP A 173 13.65 -0.21 -23.07
C ASP A 173 13.86 1.29 -22.84
N ARG A 174 12.79 2.00 -22.44
CA ARG A 174 12.79 3.45 -22.21
C ARG A 174 11.61 3.84 -21.34
N GLY A 175 11.67 5.02 -20.75
CA GLY A 175 10.65 5.52 -19.82
C GLY A 175 11.10 5.33 -18.37
N ARG A 176 10.27 5.81 -17.45
CA ARG A 176 10.51 5.75 -16.00
C ARG A 176 9.75 4.59 -15.40
N HIS A 177 10.47 3.67 -14.77
CA HIS A 177 9.89 2.43 -14.27
C HIS A 177 10.24 2.15 -12.82
N PHE A 178 9.30 1.52 -12.12
CA PHE A 178 9.52 1.04 -10.76
C PHE A 178 9.15 -0.44 -10.64
N PHE A 179 10.11 -1.24 -10.16
CA PHE A 179 9.91 -2.66 -9.90
C PHE A 179 10.07 -2.91 -8.41
N LYS A 180 8.98 -3.28 -7.72
CA LYS A 180 8.99 -3.54 -6.27
C LYS A 180 8.59 -4.97 -5.96
N ASN A 181 9.43 -5.68 -5.19
CA ASN A 181 9.18 -7.08 -4.79
C ASN A 181 8.97 -8.05 -5.97
N CYS A 182 9.53 -7.71 -7.15
CA CYS A 182 9.46 -8.54 -8.35
C CYS A 182 10.48 -9.67 -8.32
N THR A 183 10.28 -10.67 -9.18
CA THR A 183 11.24 -11.74 -9.44
C THR A 183 11.64 -11.67 -10.91
N ILE A 184 12.92 -11.49 -11.19
CA ILE A 184 13.45 -11.49 -12.55
C ILE A 184 14.45 -12.65 -12.66
N GLN A 185 14.25 -13.54 -13.62
CA GLN A 185 15.06 -14.74 -13.80
C GLN A 185 15.64 -14.84 -15.21
N GLY A 186 16.95 -15.05 -15.31
CA GLY A 186 17.62 -15.29 -16.60
C GLY A 186 19.12 -15.55 -16.45
N ALA A 187 19.84 -15.56 -17.57
CA ALA A 187 21.25 -15.96 -17.67
C ALA A 187 22.12 -14.94 -18.43
N VAL A 188 21.67 -14.46 -19.60
CA VAL A 188 22.45 -13.55 -20.46
C VAL A 188 21.65 -12.29 -20.70
N ASP A 189 22.24 -11.13 -20.39
CA ASP A 189 21.68 -9.80 -20.59
C ASP A 189 20.22 -9.70 -20.15
N PHE A 190 19.86 -10.40 -19.08
CA PHE A 190 18.46 -10.71 -18.83
C PHE A 190 17.65 -9.53 -18.27
N ILE A 191 18.33 -8.44 -17.91
CA ILE A 191 17.76 -7.11 -17.69
C ILE A 191 18.53 -6.13 -18.59
N PHE A 192 17.91 -5.64 -19.66
CA PHE A 192 18.59 -4.83 -20.67
C PHE A 192 17.70 -3.72 -21.19
N GLY A 193 18.31 -2.71 -21.81
CA GLY A 193 17.60 -1.54 -22.35
C GLY A 193 18.13 -0.21 -21.79
N ASN A 194 17.39 0.87 -21.99
CA ASN A 194 17.76 2.23 -21.59
C ASN A 194 16.70 2.89 -20.69
N GLY A 195 15.93 2.12 -19.92
CA GLY A 195 15.01 2.65 -18.92
C GLY A 195 15.69 3.50 -17.84
N GLN A 196 14.92 4.40 -17.23
CA GLN A 196 15.24 5.11 -16.01
C GLN A 196 14.50 4.40 -14.87
N SER A 197 15.17 3.43 -14.23
CA SER A 197 14.46 2.40 -13.48
C SER A 197 15.04 2.14 -12.11
N ILE A 198 14.15 2.02 -11.11
CA ILE A 198 14.49 1.50 -9.79
C ILE A 198 13.88 0.12 -9.60
N TYR A 199 14.73 -0.84 -9.28
CA TYR A 199 14.40 -2.19 -8.86
C TYR A 199 14.62 -2.28 -7.35
N GLU A 200 13.54 -2.25 -6.56
CA GLU A 200 13.62 -2.23 -5.10
C GLU A 200 13.09 -3.54 -4.48
N GLU A 201 13.84 -4.11 -3.54
CA GLU A 201 13.50 -5.38 -2.87
C GLU A 201 13.19 -6.53 -3.86
N CYS A 202 13.77 -6.46 -5.05
CA CYS A 202 13.57 -7.48 -6.07
C CYS A 202 14.45 -8.72 -5.81
N THR A 203 13.96 -9.85 -6.30
CA THR A 203 14.72 -11.09 -6.38
C THR A 203 15.27 -11.21 -7.81
N ILE A 204 16.59 -11.28 -7.91
CA ILE A 204 17.32 -11.46 -9.16
C ILE A 204 17.84 -12.91 -9.17
N SER A 205 17.23 -13.75 -10.00
CA SER A 205 17.46 -15.20 -10.06
C SER A 205 18.33 -15.56 -11.27
N VAL A 206 19.60 -15.87 -11.03
CA VAL A 206 20.60 -16.20 -12.04
C VAL A 206 20.49 -17.67 -12.46
N LEU A 207 20.48 -17.91 -13.77
CA LEU A 207 20.54 -19.24 -14.39
C LEU A 207 21.86 -19.43 -15.13
N GLY A 208 23.00 -19.21 -14.46
CA GLY A 208 24.33 -19.25 -15.09
C GLY A 208 24.64 -20.61 -15.72
N ASP A 209 24.15 -21.70 -15.12
CA ASP A 209 24.32 -23.07 -15.67
C ASP A 209 23.56 -23.29 -16.99
N ALA A 210 22.62 -22.41 -17.35
CA ALA A 210 21.90 -22.46 -18.62
C ALA A 210 22.75 -22.01 -19.83
N ILE A 211 23.97 -21.51 -19.59
CA ILE A 211 24.85 -21.00 -20.64
C ILE A 211 25.72 -22.13 -21.18
N GLN A 212 26.89 -22.32 -20.57
CA GLN A 212 27.89 -23.34 -20.84
C GLN A 212 28.76 -23.46 -19.58
N PRO A 213 29.39 -24.62 -19.32
CA PRO A 213 30.29 -24.79 -18.19
C PRO A 213 31.39 -23.72 -18.18
N ASN A 214 31.64 -23.13 -17.00
CA ASN A 214 32.67 -22.10 -16.77
C ASN A 214 32.49 -20.78 -17.52
N VAL A 215 31.32 -20.51 -18.09
CA VAL A 215 31.01 -19.22 -18.71
C VAL A 215 30.03 -18.47 -17.82
N ALA A 216 30.44 -17.30 -17.34
CA ALA A 216 29.59 -16.44 -16.55
C ALA A 216 28.49 -15.78 -17.42
N GLY A 217 27.30 -15.65 -16.85
CA GLY A 217 26.21 -14.85 -17.40
C GLY A 217 26.37 -13.36 -17.17
N TYR A 218 25.32 -12.60 -17.51
CA TYR A 218 25.26 -11.15 -17.34
C TYR A 218 23.89 -10.75 -16.82
N ILE A 219 23.83 -10.14 -15.64
CA ILE A 219 22.58 -9.68 -15.05
C ILE A 219 22.04 -8.49 -15.83
N THR A 220 22.89 -7.49 -16.09
CA THR A 220 22.49 -6.26 -16.76
C THR A 220 23.23 -6.01 -18.07
N ALA A 221 22.52 -5.45 -19.05
CA ALA A 221 23.07 -4.88 -20.27
C ALA A 221 22.46 -3.49 -20.53
N GLN A 222 22.91 -2.49 -19.78
CA GLN A 222 22.32 -1.15 -19.80
C GLN A 222 22.82 -0.34 -21.01
N GLY A 223 21.89 0.37 -21.64
CA GLY A 223 22.01 0.96 -22.97
C GLY A 223 22.02 2.49 -23.03
N ARG A 224 22.49 3.18 -21.99
CA ARG A 224 22.63 4.63 -22.01
C ARG A 224 23.68 5.08 -23.02
N ASN A 225 23.27 5.92 -23.96
CA ASN A 225 24.08 6.27 -25.13
C ASN A 225 24.64 7.70 -25.06
N ASN A 226 24.18 8.53 -24.12
CA ASN A 226 24.62 9.90 -23.94
C ASN A 226 24.82 10.22 -22.44
N PRO A 227 25.92 10.89 -22.04
CA PRO A 227 26.17 11.24 -20.64
C PRO A 227 25.15 12.24 -20.06
N ASN A 228 24.35 12.90 -20.89
CA ASN A 228 23.29 13.81 -20.44
C ASN A 228 21.93 13.11 -20.29
N GLU A 229 21.79 11.84 -20.69
CA GLU A 229 20.57 11.07 -20.43
C GLU A 229 20.43 10.79 -18.92
N ALA A 230 19.22 10.97 -18.39
CA ALA A 230 18.88 10.67 -17.00
C ALA A 230 18.70 9.15 -16.73
N THR A 231 18.78 8.32 -17.76
CA THR A 231 18.50 6.88 -17.71
C THR A 231 19.56 6.08 -16.93
N GLY A 232 19.21 4.86 -16.52
CA GLY A 232 20.06 4.01 -15.70
C GLY A 232 19.25 2.98 -14.92
N PHE A 233 19.91 1.89 -14.53
CA PHE A 233 19.29 0.85 -13.70
C PHE A 233 19.82 0.93 -12.27
N VAL A 234 18.92 1.11 -11.31
CA VAL A 234 19.24 1.19 -9.89
C VAL A 234 18.61 0.00 -9.17
N PHE A 235 19.42 -0.90 -8.64
CA PHE A 235 18.99 -2.03 -7.82
C PHE A 235 19.18 -1.67 -6.36
N LYS A 236 18.10 -1.62 -5.59
CA LYS A 236 18.09 -1.19 -4.19
C LYS A 236 17.55 -2.29 -3.30
N ASN A 237 18.35 -2.74 -2.33
CA ASN A 237 17.96 -3.79 -1.37
C ASN A 237 17.50 -5.10 -2.05
N CYS A 238 18.05 -5.41 -3.22
CA CYS A 238 17.73 -6.62 -3.98
C CYS A 238 18.53 -7.82 -3.47
N ARG A 239 18.07 -9.02 -3.83
CA ARG A 239 18.78 -10.27 -3.54
C ARG A 239 19.17 -10.96 -4.85
N VAL A 240 20.47 -11.17 -5.04
CA VAL A 240 21.05 -11.85 -6.21
C VAL A 240 21.46 -13.27 -5.82
N PHE A 241 20.78 -14.26 -6.39
CA PHE A 241 21.06 -15.67 -6.16
C PHE A 241 20.70 -16.52 -7.38
N GLY A 242 21.04 -17.80 -7.34
CA GLY A 242 20.74 -18.70 -8.44
C GLY A 242 21.77 -19.81 -8.55
N SER A 243 22.06 -20.21 -9.78
CA SER A 243 23.02 -21.25 -10.10
C SER A 243 24.04 -20.78 -11.13
N GLY A 244 25.15 -21.50 -11.26
CA GLY A 244 26.32 -21.08 -12.04
C GLY A 244 26.94 -19.76 -11.55
N SER A 245 27.49 -18.98 -12.49
CA SER A 245 28.07 -17.66 -12.22
C SER A 245 27.50 -16.60 -13.16
N ALA A 246 27.49 -15.33 -12.73
CA ALA A 246 27.18 -14.18 -13.57
C ALA A 246 27.97 -12.93 -13.16
N ASN A 247 28.34 -12.12 -14.14
CA ASN A 247 28.72 -10.72 -13.92
C ASN A 247 27.45 -9.90 -13.58
N LEU A 248 27.62 -8.87 -12.77
CA LEU A 248 26.60 -7.84 -12.49
C LEU A 248 26.13 -7.16 -13.78
N GLY A 249 27.01 -7.05 -14.77
CA GLY A 249 26.60 -6.63 -16.10
C GLY A 249 27.74 -6.32 -17.06
N ARG A 250 27.33 -5.80 -18.21
CA ARG A 250 28.20 -5.29 -19.27
C ARG A 250 27.54 -4.13 -20.02
N PRO A 251 28.30 -3.18 -20.58
CA PRO A 251 27.74 -2.01 -21.24
C PRO A 251 27.21 -2.35 -22.63
N TRP A 252 25.91 -2.19 -22.86
CA TRP A 252 25.36 -2.29 -24.22
C TRP A 252 25.66 -1.04 -25.06
N ARG A 253 25.78 0.12 -24.40
CA ARG A 253 26.10 1.42 -25.01
C ARG A 253 27.21 2.15 -24.23
N PRO A 254 27.86 3.17 -24.84
CA PRO A 254 29.11 3.75 -24.32
C PRO A 254 29.02 4.47 -22.97
N TYR A 255 27.83 4.83 -22.49
CA TYR A 255 27.63 5.57 -21.24
C TYR A 255 26.77 4.79 -20.23
N ALA A 256 26.82 3.45 -20.32
CA ALA A 256 26.00 2.57 -19.50
C ALA A 256 26.08 2.92 -18.01
N ARG A 257 24.91 2.96 -17.36
CA ARG A 257 24.79 3.32 -15.94
C ARG A 257 24.00 2.29 -15.15
N VAL A 258 24.66 1.68 -14.17
CA VAL A 258 24.07 0.70 -13.25
C VAL A 258 24.60 0.93 -11.85
N LEU A 259 23.70 0.94 -10.86
CA LEU A 259 24.01 0.98 -9.44
C LEU A 259 23.36 -0.21 -8.75
N PHE A 260 24.15 -1.02 -8.04
CA PHE A 260 23.65 -1.94 -7.01
C PHE A 260 23.89 -1.32 -5.64
N TYR A 261 22.83 -1.02 -4.89
CA TYR A 261 22.87 -0.42 -3.56
C TYR A 261 22.22 -1.32 -2.52
N GLY A 262 22.93 -1.62 -1.43
CA GLY A 262 22.39 -2.40 -0.30
C GLY A 262 21.95 -3.82 -0.68
N CYS A 263 22.47 -4.36 -1.80
CA CYS A 263 22.04 -5.65 -2.31
C CYS A 263 22.77 -6.81 -1.64
N TYR A 264 22.07 -7.92 -1.43
CA TYR A 264 22.70 -9.18 -1.04
C TYR A 264 23.17 -9.93 -2.28
N PHE A 265 24.46 -10.27 -2.33
CA PHE A 265 25.06 -11.11 -3.35
C PHE A 265 25.45 -12.47 -2.76
N SER A 266 24.80 -13.53 -3.24
CA SER A 266 25.33 -14.89 -3.04
C SER A 266 26.57 -15.13 -3.89
N SER A 267 27.21 -16.30 -3.75
CA SER A 267 28.43 -16.68 -4.47
C SER A 267 28.27 -16.85 -5.99
N VAL A 268 27.08 -16.58 -6.55
CA VAL A 268 26.85 -16.60 -8.00
C VAL A 268 27.49 -15.41 -8.70
N VAL A 269 27.75 -14.31 -7.99
CA VAL A 269 28.38 -13.12 -8.57
C VAL A 269 29.86 -13.43 -8.85
N TYR A 270 30.25 -13.28 -10.11
CA TYR A 270 31.60 -13.56 -10.57
C TYR A 270 32.60 -12.53 -10.00
N PRO A 271 33.81 -12.91 -9.53
CA PRO A 271 34.69 -12.00 -8.77
C PRO A 271 35.06 -10.69 -9.46
N GLN A 272 35.22 -10.70 -10.79
CA GLN A 272 35.53 -9.48 -11.55
C GLN A 272 34.35 -8.49 -11.60
N GLY A 273 33.12 -8.96 -11.32
CA GLY A 273 31.89 -8.17 -11.24
C GLY A 273 31.33 -7.73 -12.59
N TRP A 274 32.16 -7.15 -13.46
CA TRP A 274 31.73 -6.49 -14.69
C TRP A 274 32.58 -6.89 -15.90
N ASP A 275 32.00 -6.81 -17.08
CA ASP A 275 32.68 -7.03 -18.36
C ASP A 275 32.55 -5.76 -19.22
N SER A 276 33.65 -5.26 -19.79
CA SER A 276 33.64 -4.00 -20.55
C SER A 276 33.11 -4.14 -21.99
N TRP A 277 32.89 -5.38 -22.46
CA TRP A 277 32.42 -5.73 -23.80
C TRP A 277 33.10 -4.89 -24.91
N GLY A 278 32.33 -4.04 -25.60
CA GLY A 278 32.81 -3.22 -26.70
C GLY A 278 33.46 -1.90 -26.27
N SER A 279 33.52 -1.64 -24.96
CA SER A 279 34.01 -0.39 -24.36
C SER A 279 35.45 -0.49 -23.87
N VAL A 280 36.21 -1.51 -24.31
CA VAL A 280 37.63 -1.65 -23.98
C VAL A 280 38.40 -0.39 -24.38
N GLY A 281 39.11 0.22 -23.41
CA GLY A 281 39.83 1.50 -23.58
C GLY A 281 38.95 2.75 -23.48
N LYS A 282 37.65 2.60 -23.17
CA LYS A 282 36.66 3.67 -22.99
C LYS A 282 35.86 3.49 -21.69
N GLU A 283 36.34 2.66 -20.77
CA GLU A 283 35.64 2.32 -19.54
C GLU A 283 35.40 3.53 -18.63
N TYR A 284 36.21 4.59 -18.76
CA TYR A 284 36.05 5.87 -18.07
C TYR A 284 34.73 6.60 -18.40
N GLN A 285 33.99 6.17 -19.43
CA GLN A 285 32.67 6.70 -19.79
C GLN A 285 31.52 5.97 -19.06
N LEU A 286 31.80 4.82 -18.46
CA LEU A 286 30.84 3.95 -17.80
C LEU A 286 30.60 4.37 -16.36
N THR A 287 29.37 4.16 -15.88
CA THR A 287 29.00 4.37 -14.47
C THR A 287 28.37 3.08 -13.92
N LEU A 288 29.17 2.02 -13.90
CA LEU A 288 28.78 0.70 -13.43
C LEU A 288 29.44 0.44 -12.07
N GLY A 289 28.65 0.21 -11.02
CA GLY A 289 29.21 -0.01 -9.70
C GLY A 289 28.23 -0.49 -8.63
N GLU A 290 28.80 -0.76 -7.46
CA GLU A 290 28.12 -1.26 -6.26
C GLU A 290 28.46 -0.40 -5.04
N TYR A 291 27.49 -0.24 -4.14
CA TYR A 291 27.61 0.51 -2.89
C TYR A 291 26.89 -0.23 -1.75
N ASP A 292 27.55 -0.42 -0.62
CA ASP A 292 27.05 -1.15 0.57
C ASP A 292 26.40 -2.53 0.26
N CYS A 293 26.84 -3.20 -0.79
CA CYS A 293 26.42 -4.57 -1.08
C CYS A 293 27.12 -5.55 -0.14
N TYR A 294 26.47 -6.65 0.19
CA TYR A 294 26.95 -7.60 1.19
C TYR A 294 26.67 -9.06 0.81
N GLY A 295 27.32 -9.99 1.50
CA GLY A 295 27.22 -11.42 1.21
C GLY A 295 28.45 -11.97 0.48
N PRO A 296 28.52 -13.30 0.26
CA PRO A 296 29.72 -13.96 -0.24
C PRO A 296 30.13 -13.54 -1.66
N GLY A 297 29.21 -13.03 -2.49
CA GLY A 297 29.54 -12.50 -3.83
C GLY A 297 29.93 -11.01 -3.85
N ALA A 298 29.89 -10.33 -2.69
CA ALA A 298 30.17 -8.90 -2.57
C ALA A 298 31.64 -8.59 -2.23
N ASP A 299 32.55 -9.59 -2.27
CA ASP A 299 33.97 -9.31 -2.18
C ASP A 299 34.44 -8.53 -3.42
N ARG A 300 34.97 -7.33 -3.17
CA ARG A 300 35.43 -6.39 -4.19
C ARG A 300 36.92 -6.52 -4.51
N SER A 301 37.66 -7.38 -3.81
CA SER A 301 39.12 -7.51 -3.94
C SER A 301 39.62 -7.87 -5.35
N GLN A 302 38.74 -8.46 -6.17
CA GLN A 302 39.02 -8.86 -7.56
C GLN A 302 38.18 -8.11 -8.60
N ARG A 303 37.40 -7.10 -8.20
CA ARG A 303 36.60 -6.31 -9.15
C ARG A 303 37.51 -5.65 -10.18
N VAL A 304 36.98 -5.47 -11.39
CA VAL A 304 37.65 -4.69 -12.42
C VAL A 304 38.05 -3.31 -11.90
N SER A 305 39.25 -2.85 -12.26
CA SER A 305 39.80 -1.59 -11.73
C SER A 305 39.07 -0.33 -12.20
N TRP A 306 38.25 -0.45 -13.24
CA TRP A 306 37.47 0.65 -13.81
C TRP A 306 36.04 0.75 -13.25
N GLU A 307 35.66 -0.12 -12.31
CA GLU A 307 34.37 -0.02 -11.61
C GLU A 307 34.16 1.40 -11.04
N HIS A 308 32.98 1.97 -11.27
CA HIS A 308 32.65 3.30 -10.79
C HIS A 308 32.50 3.29 -9.26
N ASN A 309 33.26 4.15 -8.60
CA ASN A 309 33.17 4.31 -7.15
C ASN A 309 32.15 5.39 -6.80
N TYR A 310 30.89 5.00 -6.65
CA TYR A 310 29.80 5.90 -6.29
C TYR A 310 30.06 6.59 -4.93
N SER A 311 29.87 7.90 -4.89
CA SER A 311 29.79 8.66 -3.65
C SER A 311 28.41 8.50 -2.98
N GLN A 312 28.34 8.78 -1.68
CA GLN A 312 27.09 8.70 -0.93
C GLN A 312 26.00 9.62 -1.51
N SER A 313 26.37 10.82 -1.99
CA SER A 313 25.42 11.76 -2.60
C SER A 313 24.89 11.27 -3.95
N GLU A 314 25.72 10.64 -4.78
CA GLU A 314 25.26 10.00 -6.02
C GLU A 314 24.28 8.87 -5.72
N VAL A 315 24.59 8.02 -4.73
CA VAL A 315 23.69 6.94 -4.29
C VAL A 315 22.37 7.51 -3.80
N GLN A 316 22.38 8.53 -2.95
CA GLN A 316 21.16 9.19 -2.47
C GLN A 316 20.33 9.74 -3.64
N SER A 317 20.96 10.43 -4.59
CA SER A 317 20.26 10.99 -5.76
C SER A 317 19.65 9.91 -6.67
N LEU A 318 20.35 8.80 -6.89
CA LEU A 318 19.87 7.72 -7.77
C LEU A 318 18.84 6.81 -7.09
N THR A 319 18.83 6.75 -5.76
CA THR A 319 17.92 5.91 -4.98
C THR A 319 16.71 6.67 -4.42
N ASP A 320 16.69 7.98 -4.61
CA ASP A 320 15.55 8.86 -4.31
C ASP A 320 14.40 8.61 -5.31
N PRO A 321 13.14 8.64 -4.87
CA PRO A 321 11.98 8.49 -5.76
C PRO A 321 11.94 9.51 -6.90
N GLY A 322 12.48 10.72 -6.70
CA GLY A 322 12.63 11.77 -7.71
C GLY A 322 13.53 11.35 -8.88
N PHE A 323 14.34 10.30 -8.74
CA PHE A 323 15.04 9.69 -9.88
C PHE A 323 14.07 9.09 -10.90
N ILE A 324 12.84 8.71 -10.53
CA ILE A 324 11.84 8.18 -11.46
C ILE A 324 10.53 8.96 -11.45
N VAL A 325 10.39 9.97 -10.59
CA VAL A 325 9.22 10.85 -10.50
C VAL A 325 9.63 12.26 -10.91
N THR A 326 9.00 12.80 -11.96
CA THR A 326 9.09 14.24 -12.26
C THR A 326 8.08 14.98 -11.41
N HIS A 327 8.50 16.01 -10.69
CA HIS A 327 7.57 16.99 -10.13
C HIS A 327 6.67 17.52 -11.25
N LEU A 328 5.36 17.38 -11.07
CA LEU A 328 4.37 17.89 -12.02
C LEU A 328 4.45 19.42 -12.04
N ASN A 329 4.68 20.00 -13.22
CA ASN A 329 4.46 21.43 -13.40
C ASN A 329 2.94 21.72 -13.30
N SER A 330 2.60 22.86 -12.73
CA SER A 330 1.25 23.28 -12.33
C SER A 330 0.15 23.22 -13.41
N ALA A 331 0.52 23.11 -14.69
CA ALA A 331 -0.40 23.07 -15.83
C ALA A 331 -1.05 21.69 -16.09
N ASP A 332 -0.45 20.58 -15.66
CA ASP A 332 -0.99 19.21 -15.88
C ASP A 332 -1.85 18.69 -14.70
N SER A 333 -2.10 19.54 -13.70
CA SER A 333 -2.79 19.15 -12.45
C SER A 333 -4.29 18.84 -12.57
N GLN A 334 -4.89 18.97 -13.75
CA GLN A 334 -6.33 18.75 -13.95
C GLN A 334 -6.71 17.32 -14.35
N THR A 335 -5.75 16.43 -14.62
CA THR A 335 -6.01 15.02 -15.02
C THR A 335 -5.27 13.98 -14.17
N ALA A 336 -4.61 14.38 -13.09
CA ALA A 336 -3.88 13.46 -12.21
C ALA A 336 -4.84 12.71 -11.26
N GLU A 337 -4.66 11.39 -11.13
CA GLU A 337 -5.41 10.53 -10.18
C GLU A 337 -5.22 10.96 -8.73
N TYR A 338 -4.07 11.57 -8.45
CA TYR A 338 -3.81 12.23 -7.19
C TYR A 338 -2.85 13.42 -7.37
N ARG A 339 -2.90 14.36 -6.43
CA ARG A 339 -1.95 15.48 -6.31
C ARG A 339 -1.06 15.26 -5.09
N ASP A 340 0.25 15.42 -5.24
CA ASP A 340 1.16 15.49 -4.09
C ASP A 340 1.26 16.92 -3.54
N ILE A 341 1.32 17.02 -2.22
CA ILE A 341 1.80 18.20 -1.49
C ILE A 341 2.78 17.74 -0.41
N TYR A 342 3.74 18.59 -0.06
CA TYR A 342 4.85 18.23 0.83
C TYR A 342 4.82 19.07 2.11
N VAL A 343 5.22 18.45 3.21
CA VAL A 343 5.38 19.13 4.51
C VAL A 343 6.80 18.90 5.04
N ASP A 344 7.49 20.00 5.35
CA ASP A 344 8.82 20.02 5.95
C ASP A 344 8.90 21.15 6.99
N SER A 345 9.35 20.85 8.20
CA SER A 345 9.46 21.82 9.29
C SER A 345 10.63 22.80 9.15
N HIS A 346 11.59 22.58 8.25
CA HIS A 346 12.87 23.32 8.17
C HIS A 346 12.98 24.32 6.99
N ASP A 347 11.89 25.01 6.65
CA ASP A 347 11.74 26.01 5.54
C ASP A 347 11.51 25.47 4.12
N ASN A 348 11.00 26.36 3.27
CA ASN A 348 10.79 26.19 1.83
C ASN A 348 11.83 26.99 1.03
N PRO A 349 13.10 26.53 0.96
CA PRO A 349 14.19 27.30 0.35
C PRO A 349 14.01 27.54 -1.15
N ASP A 350 13.24 26.66 -1.81
CA ASP A 350 13.00 26.70 -3.26
C ASP A 350 11.74 27.50 -3.66
N GLY A 351 11.00 28.05 -2.69
CA GLY A 351 9.80 28.86 -2.93
C GLY A 351 8.65 28.12 -3.63
N ARG A 352 8.54 26.80 -3.42
CA ARG A 352 7.54 25.96 -4.09
C ARG A 352 6.13 26.14 -3.51
N ASP A 353 5.11 26.25 -4.36
CA ASP A 353 3.71 26.42 -3.96
C ASP A 353 3.07 25.16 -3.35
N ASP A 354 3.70 23.99 -3.51
CA ASP A 354 3.24 22.69 -3.01
C ASP A 354 3.95 22.25 -1.71
N MET A 355 4.80 23.10 -1.14
CA MET A 355 5.55 22.81 0.09
C MET A 355 5.12 23.69 1.26
N PHE A 356 4.72 23.05 2.36
CA PHE A 356 4.16 23.69 3.55
C PHE A 356 5.03 23.43 4.78
N THR A 357 5.05 24.38 5.71
CA THR A 357 5.81 24.24 6.97
C THR A 357 5.07 23.49 8.07
N THR A 358 3.76 23.27 7.90
CA THR A 358 2.86 22.65 8.87
C THR A 358 1.86 21.77 8.15
N VAL A 359 1.42 20.70 8.79
CA VAL A 359 0.45 19.76 8.23
C VAL A 359 -0.91 20.44 8.04
N GLN A 360 -1.35 21.28 8.98
CA GLN A 360 -2.64 21.97 8.86
C GLN A 360 -2.70 22.89 7.62
N LYS A 361 -1.66 23.68 7.35
CA LYS A 361 -1.61 24.52 6.13
C LYS A 361 -1.70 23.70 4.85
N ALA A 362 -1.07 22.52 4.81
CA ALA A 362 -1.17 21.61 3.68
C ALA A 362 -2.62 21.14 3.49
N ILE A 363 -3.29 20.72 4.57
CA ILE A 363 -4.71 20.36 4.55
C ILE A 363 -5.59 21.55 4.12
N ASP A 364 -5.30 22.76 4.61
CA ASP A 364 -6.05 23.97 4.28
C ASP A 364 -5.99 24.32 2.80
N SER A 365 -4.85 24.03 2.15
CA SER A 365 -4.65 24.27 0.71
C SER A 365 -5.50 23.40 -0.21
N ILE A 366 -6.02 22.27 0.29
CA ILE A 366 -6.82 21.32 -0.49
C ILE A 366 -8.24 21.88 -0.68
N PRO A 367 -8.79 21.96 -1.90
CA PRO A 367 -10.14 22.48 -2.11
C PRO A 367 -11.22 21.70 -1.33
N GLU A 368 -12.30 22.37 -0.95
CA GLU A 368 -13.47 21.67 -0.43
C GLU A 368 -14.14 20.82 -1.54
N ASN A 369 -14.72 19.69 -1.14
CA ASN A 369 -15.35 18.68 -1.99
C ASN A 369 -14.44 18.18 -3.11
N ASN A 370 -13.13 18.17 -2.84
CA ASN A 370 -12.10 17.71 -3.75
C ASN A 370 -12.43 16.27 -4.26
N PRO A 371 -12.47 16.04 -5.59
CA PRO A 371 -12.99 14.79 -6.15
C PRO A 371 -11.93 13.68 -6.33
N SER A 372 -10.65 14.01 -6.16
CA SER A 372 -9.51 13.13 -6.46
C SER A 372 -8.55 13.04 -5.28
N TRP A 373 -7.69 12.04 -5.20
CA TRP A 373 -6.82 11.91 -4.03
C TRP A 373 -5.80 13.05 -3.91
N VAL A 374 -5.55 13.55 -2.71
CA VAL A 374 -4.38 14.41 -2.43
C VAL A 374 -3.51 13.73 -1.41
N VAL A 375 -2.24 13.52 -1.75
CA VAL A 375 -1.25 12.88 -0.89
C VAL A 375 -0.42 13.97 -0.21
N VAL A 376 -0.55 14.06 1.11
CA VAL A 376 0.24 14.93 1.98
C VAL A 376 1.47 14.15 2.46
N ASN A 377 2.60 14.37 1.81
CA ASN A 377 3.88 13.74 2.13
C ASN A 377 4.59 14.53 3.22
N ILE A 378 4.69 13.96 4.42
CA ILE A 378 5.27 14.60 5.60
C ILE A 378 6.68 14.06 5.82
N LYS A 379 7.69 14.94 5.77
CA LYS A 379 9.08 14.56 6.09
C LYS A 379 9.22 14.17 7.55
N GLU A 380 10.27 13.42 7.85
CA GLU A 380 10.63 13.09 9.24
C GLU A 380 10.76 14.34 10.10
N GLY A 381 10.33 14.24 11.35
CA GLY A 381 10.26 15.36 12.28
C GLY A 381 9.12 15.24 13.29
N VAL A 382 9.16 16.13 14.27
CA VAL A 382 8.12 16.31 15.28
C VAL A 382 7.37 17.61 14.97
N TYR A 383 6.09 17.47 14.64
CA TYR A 383 5.21 18.58 14.28
C TYR A 383 4.32 18.90 15.48
N SER A 384 4.64 19.99 16.17
CA SER A 384 3.88 20.45 17.35
C SER A 384 2.69 21.31 16.91
N GLU A 385 1.61 20.66 16.50
CA GLU A 385 0.40 21.31 16.00
C GLU A 385 -0.84 20.44 16.22
N LYS A 386 -2.03 21.06 16.15
CA LYS A 386 -3.29 20.33 16.00
C LYS A 386 -3.67 20.29 14.52
N VAL A 387 -4.12 19.13 14.08
CA VAL A 387 -4.51 18.92 12.68
C VAL A 387 -5.95 18.43 12.63
N THR A 388 -6.76 19.07 11.78
CA THR A 388 -8.14 18.69 11.50
C THR A 388 -8.33 18.55 10.00
N ILE A 389 -8.83 17.39 9.56
CA ILE A 389 -9.37 17.18 8.22
C ILE A 389 -10.87 17.47 8.27
N PRO A 390 -11.34 18.60 7.71
CA PRO A 390 -12.75 18.99 7.77
C PRO A 390 -13.63 18.05 6.94
N LYS A 391 -14.90 17.90 7.34
CA LYS A 391 -15.88 17.02 6.68
C LYS A 391 -16.01 17.20 5.16
N ARG A 392 -15.79 18.44 4.67
CA ARG A 392 -15.85 18.76 3.24
C ARG A 392 -14.52 18.55 2.52
N LYS A 393 -13.57 17.77 3.05
CA LYS A 393 -12.29 17.51 2.39
C LYS A 393 -12.00 16.00 2.27
N PRO A 394 -12.79 15.28 1.45
CA PRO A 394 -12.57 13.86 1.22
C PRO A 394 -11.35 13.59 0.33
N PHE A 395 -10.96 12.31 0.25
CA PHE A 395 -9.88 11.82 -0.61
C PHE A 395 -8.52 12.44 -0.25
N ILE A 396 -8.14 12.37 1.02
CA ILE A 396 -6.82 12.81 1.49
C ILE A 396 -6.04 11.62 2.04
N ALA A 397 -4.83 11.45 1.54
CA ALA A 397 -3.86 10.51 2.07
C ALA A 397 -2.75 11.25 2.84
N ILE A 398 -2.54 10.96 4.11
CA ILE A 398 -1.43 11.47 4.91
C ILE A 398 -0.35 10.40 4.97
N LYS A 399 0.87 10.72 4.52
CA LYS A 399 1.99 9.79 4.44
C LYS A 399 3.22 10.37 5.13
N GLY A 400 3.57 9.83 6.29
CA GLY A 400 4.86 10.08 6.94
C GLY A 400 5.96 9.13 6.44
N LYS A 401 7.22 9.43 6.77
CA LYS A 401 8.36 8.55 6.44
C LYS A 401 8.43 7.29 7.30
N GLY A 402 7.77 7.28 8.45
CA GLY A 402 7.64 6.15 9.36
C GLY A 402 7.09 6.59 10.72
N TYR A 403 6.26 5.78 11.37
CA TYR A 403 5.59 6.18 12.62
C TYR A 403 6.53 6.47 13.79
N LYS A 404 7.80 6.04 13.71
CA LYS A 404 8.85 6.35 14.68
C LYS A 404 9.65 7.61 14.36
N SER A 405 9.64 8.06 13.11
CA SER A 405 10.42 9.21 12.65
C SER A 405 9.57 10.43 12.29
N THR A 406 8.26 10.25 12.12
CA THR A 406 7.29 11.32 11.82
C THR A 406 6.19 11.30 12.89
N GLU A 407 6.07 12.36 13.67
CA GLU A 407 5.10 12.48 14.77
C GLU A 407 4.39 13.84 14.74
N ILE A 408 3.06 13.84 14.90
CA ILE A 408 2.28 15.05 15.24
C ILE A 408 1.94 14.98 16.72
N VAL A 409 2.31 16.02 17.47
CA VAL A 409 2.17 16.06 18.92
C VAL A 409 1.50 17.34 19.39
N TRP A 410 0.61 17.21 20.37
CA TRP A 410 0.01 18.33 21.08
C TRP A 410 -0.29 17.93 22.53
N ASP A 411 -0.73 18.85 23.39
CA ASP A 411 -0.97 18.60 24.82
C ASP A 411 -2.26 19.21 25.39
N ASP A 412 -3.26 19.37 24.54
CA ASP A 412 -4.57 19.89 24.95
C ASP A 412 -5.36 18.85 25.76
N HIS A 413 -6.08 19.34 26.76
CA HIS A 413 -6.85 18.55 27.72
C HIS A 413 -8.05 19.38 28.17
N ARG A 414 -9.28 18.94 27.91
CA ARG A 414 -10.50 19.54 28.48
C ARG A 414 -11.65 18.53 28.39
N ASN A 415 -12.48 18.69 27.36
CA ASN A 415 -13.45 17.70 26.94
C ASN A 415 -12.88 16.95 25.73
N VAL A 416 -13.43 15.76 25.50
CA VAL A 416 -12.96 14.84 24.47
C VAL A 416 -13.07 15.44 23.06
N LEU A 417 -13.94 16.43 22.84
CA LEU A 417 -14.12 17.10 21.54
C LEU A 417 -13.02 18.14 21.24
N GLN A 418 -12.33 18.63 22.27
CA GLN A 418 -11.26 19.63 22.13
C GLN A 418 -9.88 19.01 22.29
N SER A 419 -9.71 17.93 23.04
CA SER A 419 -8.39 17.34 23.28
C SER A 419 -7.67 16.66 22.08
N PRO A 420 -8.31 16.23 20.98
CA PRO A 420 -7.63 15.49 19.92
C PRO A 420 -6.46 16.27 19.29
N THR A 421 -5.28 15.67 19.27
CA THR A 421 -4.12 16.17 18.48
C THR A 421 -4.44 16.11 16.98
N PHE A 422 -5.02 14.99 16.54
CA PHE A 422 -5.39 14.75 15.14
C PHE A 422 -6.87 14.42 15.01
N THR A 423 -7.59 15.13 14.14
CA THR A 423 -9.03 14.96 13.95
C THR A 423 -9.36 14.68 12.48
N ILE A 424 -10.10 13.61 12.23
CA ILE A 424 -10.70 13.32 10.93
C ILE A 424 -12.22 13.46 11.05
N LEU A 425 -12.81 14.34 10.24
CA LEU A 425 -14.27 14.49 10.13
C LEU A 425 -14.81 14.07 8.75
N SER A 426 -13.93 13.64 7.85
CA SER A 426 -14.22 13.44 6.43
C SER A 426 -14.15 11.97 6.04
N ASP A 427 -14.89 11.63 4.99
CA ASP A 427 -14.86 10.29 4.39
C ASP A 427 -13.64 10.13 3.47
N ASN A 428 -13.28 8.87 3.20
CA ASN A 428 -12.22 8.46 2.27
C ASN A 428 -10.86 9.06 2.63
N ILE A 429 -10.35 8.68 3.79
CA ILE A 429 -9.07 9.17 4.32
C ILE A 429 -8.12 8.00 4.52
N ILE A 430 -6.85 8.19 4.16
CA ILE A 430 -5.80 7.20 4.38
C ILE A 430 -4.68 7.84 5.17
N VAL A 431 -4.15 7.14 6.17
CA VAL A 431 -3.03 7.59 6.97
C VAL A 431 -2.00 6.47 7.05
N GLN A 432 -0.74 6.78 6.76
CA GLN A 432 0.34 5.79 6.70
C GLN A 432 1.65 6.33 7.28
N GLY A 433 2.33 5.50 8.06
CA GLY A 433 3.73 5.74 8.43
C GLY A 433 3.96 7.02 9.25
N ILE A 434 3.04 7.37 10.15
CA ILE A 434 3.12 8.56 11.01
C ILE A 434 2.56 8.22 12.39
N SER A 435 2.92 8.97 13.42
CA SER A 435 2.31 8.85 14.75
C SER A 435 1.61 10.12 15.21
N PHE A 436 0.62 9.93 16.07
CA PHE A 436 -0.12 10.98 16.75
C PHE A 436 0.02 10.80 18.26
N ARG A 437 0.43 11.86 18.95
CA ARG A 437 0.61 11.85 20.40
C ARG A 437 -0.20 12.96 21.05
N ASN A 438 -0.90 12.63 22.13
CA ASN A 438 -1.29 13.64 23.11
C ASN A 438 -0.39 13.52 24.34
N SER A 439 0.47 14.52 24.52
CA SER A 439 1.51 14.56 25.55
C SER A 439 1.05 15.17 26.87
N TYR A 440 -0.24 15.50 27.03
CA TYR A 440 -0.74 16.11 28.26
C TYR A 440 -0.49 15.23 29.48
N ASN A 441 -0.76 13.93 29.35
CA ASN A 441 -0.67 12.97 30.44
C ASN A 441 0.72 12.34 30.59
N ASP A 442 1.73 12.81 29.84
CA ASP A 442 3.07 12.25 29.86
C ASP A 442 3.63 12.26 31.30
N PRO A 443 4.27 11.16 31.75
CA PRO A 443 4.73 11.03 33.13
C PRO A 443 5.64 12.18 33.58
N GLU A 444 6.45 12.71 32.66
CA GLU A 444 7.40 13.78 32.90
C GLU A 444 6.74 15.14 33.21
N LYS A 445 5.50 15.36 32.75
CA LYS A 445 4.78 16.63 32.98
C LYS A 445 4.07 16.69 34.33
N ASN A 446 3.86 15.56 35.01
CA ASN A 446 3.17 15.46 36.31
C ASN A 446 1.81 16.19 36.38
N ASN A 447 1.08 16.23 35.26
CA ASN A 447 -0.24 16.85 35.18
C ASN A 447 -1.32 16.02 35.88
N PRO A 448 -2.40 16.65 36.40
CA PRO A 448 -3.60 15.94 36.81
C PRO A 448 -4.14 15.12 35.63
N LYS A 449 -4.40 13.82 35.85
CA LYS A 449 -4.89 12.95 34.78
C LYS A 449 -6.24 13.43 34.27
N ALA A 450 -6.35 13.55 32.95
CA ALA A 450 -7.56 13.98 32.27
C ALA A 450 -7.71 13.27 30.91
N PRO A 451 -8.95 13.16 30.37
CA PRO A 451 -9.18 12.79 28.97
C PRO A 451 -8.33 13.61 28.00
N ALA A 452 -7.49 12.95 27.22
CA ALA A 452 -6.56 13.61 26.32
C ALA A 452 -6.31 12.76 25.07
N ALA A 453 -7.11 12.97 24.03
CA ALA A 453 -7.09 12.14 22.83
C ALA A 453 -5.89 12.48 21.94
N ALA A 454 -5.21 11.43 21.46
CA ALA A 454 -4.24 11.55 20.38
C ALA A 454 -4.94 11.69 19.03
N ALA A 455 -6.05 10.97 18.84
CA ALA A 455 -6.83 11.06 17.62
C ALA A 455 -8.34 10.96 17.85
N LEU A 456 -9.10 11.71 17.05
CA LEU A 456 -10.54 11.53 16.82
C LEU A 456 -10.75 11.11 15.37
N VAL A 457 -11.41 9.96 15.19
CA VAL A 457 -11.71 9.40 13.87
C VAL A 457 -13.22 9.37 13.67
N MET A 458 -13.66 10.12 12.67
CA MET A 458 -15.02 10.11 12.15
C MET A 458 -14.98 10.02 10.62
N GLY A 459 -16.11 9.66 10.01
CA GLY A 459 -16.27 9.56 8.57
C GLY A 459 -16.13 8.12 8.07
N ASP A 460 -16.70 7.82 6.92
CA ASP A 460 -16.64 6.49 6.34
C ASP A 460 -15.34 6.27 5.54
N ASN A 461 -14.90 5.01 5.50
CA ASN A 461 -13.78 4.54 4.69
C ASN A 461 -12.42 5.12 5.11
N VAL A 462 -12.16 5.18 6.42
CA VAL A 462 -10.88 5.68 6.97
C VAL A 462 -9.91 4.52 7.22
N GLN A 463 -8.68 4.66 6.72
CA GLN A 463 -7.66 3.60 6.75
C GLN A 463 -6.38 4.06 7.46
N PHE A 464 -5.84 3.23 8.34
CA PHE A 464 -4.56 3.46 9.01
C PHE A 464 -3.60 2.30 8.76
N TYR A 465 -2.38 2.61 8.30
CA TYR A 465 -1.34 1.62 8.01
C TYR A 465 -0.03 1.97 8.70
N GLN A 466 0.41 1.14 9.64
CA GLN A 466 1.66 1.37 10.38
C GLN A 466 1.66 2.77 11.02
N VAL A 467 0.58 3.09 11.74
CA VAL A 467 0.39 4.36 12.44
C VAL A 467 0.55 4.14 13.95
N GLY A 468 1.16 5.10 14.64
CA GLY A 468 1.26 5.11 16.10
C GLY A 468 0.22 6.04 16.73
N PHE A 469 -0.48 5.59 17.76
CA PHE A 469 -1.37 6.40 18.58
C PHE A 469 -0.91 6.34 20.03
N TYR A 470 -0.47 7.47 20.59
CA TYR A 470 0.17 7.54 21.89
C TYR A 470 -0.56 8.48 22.84
N GLY A 471 -1.02 7.95 23.97
CA GLY A 471 -1.72 8.70 25.00
C GLY A 471 -1.83 7.90 26.30
N VAL A 472 -2.75 8.29 27.18
CA VAL A 472 -2.98 7.61 28.47
C VAL A 472 -4.46 7.34 28.68
N GLN A 473 -5.27 8.36 28.96
CA GLN A 473 -6.72 8.24 29.00
C GLN A 473 -7.30 8.74 27.69
N ASP A 474 -8.21 7.96 27.09
CA ASP A 474 -8.95 8.31 25.87
C ASP A 474 -8.04 8.50 24.64
N THR A 475 -6.98 7.69 24.49
CA THR A 475 -5.98 7.85 23.41
C THR A 475 -6.59 7.93 22.00
N LEU A 476 -7.40 6.94 21.63
CA LEU A 476 -8.00 6.82 20.30
C LEU A 476 -9.52 6.87 20.41
N TRP A 477 -10.09 7.99 19.98
CA TRP A 477 -11.53 8.15 19.85
C TRP A 477 -11.98 7.67 18.47
N ASP A 478 -12.23 6.37 18.37
CA ASP A 478 -12.80 5.70 17.20
C ASP A 478 -14.33 5.84 17.21
N HIS A 479 -14.83 6.96 16.70
CA HIS A 479 -16.18 7.41 17.02
C HIS A 479 -17.27 6.93 16.06
N THR A 480 -17.31 7.39 14.80
CA THR A 480 -18.41 7.10 13.87
C THR A 480 -17.90 6.90 12.45
N GLY A 481 -18.32 5.81 11.82
CA GLY A 481 -17.95 5.47 10.45
C GLY A 481 -17.30 4.09 10.35
N LYS A 482 -16.89 3.72 9.13
CA LYS A 482 -16.22 2.45 8.83
C LYS A 482 -14.71 2.63 8.79
N HIS A 483 -13.98 1.96 9.68
CA HIS A 483 -12.54 2.16 9.83
C HIS A 483 -11.74 0.85 9.74
N PHE A 484 -10.52 0.96 9.23
CA PHE A 484 -9.57 -0.14 9.17
C PHE A 484 -8.21 0.27 9.71
N PHE A 485 -7.75 -0.39 10.76
CA PHE A 485 -6.44 -0.19 11.37
C PHE A 485 -5.59 -1.43 11.10
N ASN A 486 -4.46 -1.29 10.41
CA ASN A 486 -3.64 -2.42 10.03
C ASN A 486 -2.17 -2.21 10.41
N ASN A 487 -1.66 -3.11 11.24
CA ASN A 487 -0.30 -3.07 11.82
C ASN A 487 -0.01 -1.72 12.52
N CYS A 488 -0.99 -1.16 13.22
CA CYS A 488 -0.82 0.06 14.00
C CYS A 488 -0.35 -0.26 15.42
N THR A 489 0.25 0.72 16.09
CA THR A 489 0.58 0.66 17.52
C THR A 489 -0.34 1.62 18.27
N ILE A 490 -1.05 1.12 19.28
CA ILE A 490 -1.98 1.92 20.09
C ILE A 490 -1.60 1.77 21.55
N GLN A 491 -1.16 2.86 22.17
CA GLN A 491 -0.71 2.89 23.56
C GLN A 491 -1.65 3.72 24.43
N GLY A 492 -2.02 3.18 25.59
CA GLY A 492 -2.80 3.91 26.58
C GLY A 492 -3.03 3.14 27.87
N ALA A 493 -3.94 3.65 28.68
CA ALA A 493 -4.22 3.16 30.04
C ALA A 493 -5.71 2.97 30.28
N VAL A 494 -6.51 4.03 30.16
CA VAL A 494 -7.93 4.06 30.55
C VAL A 494 -8.75 4.38 29.32
N ASP A 495 -9.68 3.47 28.98
CA ASP A 495 -10.61 3.59 27.86
C ASP A 495 -9.92 4.02 26.56
N PHE A 496 -8.69 3.53 26.34
CA PHE A 496 -7.81 4.17 25.38
C PHE A 496 -8.15 3.85 23.92
N ILE A 497 -9.09 2.94 23.69
CA ILE A 497 -9.81 2.75 22.42
C ILE A 497 -11.31 2.81 22.72
N PHE A 498 -11.97 3.88 22.32
CA PHE A 498 -13.36 4.13 22.71
C PHE A 498 -14.16 4.80 21.59
N GLY A 499 -15.49 4.72 21.70
CA GLY A 499 -16.41 5.27 20.70
C GLY A 499 -17.36 4.21 20.14
N ASN A 500 -17.86 4.45 18.92
CA ASN A 500 -18.91 3.65 18.29
C ASN A 500 -18.58 3.34 16.82
N GLY A 501 -17.29 3.31 16.44
CA GLY A 501 -16.88 2.96 15.09
C GLY A 501 -17.29 1.54 14.69
N GLN A 502 -17.43 1.32 13.39
CA GLN A 502 -17.51 0.00 12.77
C GLN A 502 -16.11 -0.36 12.27
N SER A 503 -15.33 -1.02 13.13
CA SER A 503 -13.87 -0.99 12.99
C SER A 503 -13.23 -2.37 13.09
N ILE A 504 -12.31 -2.64 12.17
CA ILE A 504 -11.40 -3.79 12.26
C ILE A 504 -9.99 -3.29 12.57
N TYR A 505 -9.41 -3.84 13.63
CA TYR A 505 -8.02 -3.68 14.04
C TYR A 505 -7.30 -4.98 13.71
N GLN A 506 -6.47 -5.00 12.67
CA GLN A 506 -5.78 -6.20 12.20
C GLN A 506 -4.27 -6.10 12.45
N GLY A 507 -3.69 -7.12 13.09
CA GLY A 507 -2.24 -7.20 13.31
C GLY A 507 -1.66 -6.05 14.14
N CYS A 508 -2.49 -5.34 14.90
CA CYS A 508 -2.07 -4.18 15.69
C CYS A 508 -1.39 -4.58 17.02
N SER A 509 -0.47 -3.73 17.49
CA SER A 509 0.11 -3.79 18.83
C SER A 509 -0.69 -2.90 19.77
N ILE A 510 -1.27 -3.50 20.82
CA ILE A 510 -2.08 -2.82 21.82
C ILE A 510 -1.28 -2.81 23.13
N GLU A 511 -0.83 -1.63 23.55
CA GLU A 511 0.19 -1.48 24.58
C GLU A 511 -0.37 -0.75 25.82
N ALA A 512 -0.68 -1.52 26.86
CA ALA A 512 -1.17 -0.97 28.12
C ALA A 512 -0.03 -0.36 28.94
N SER A 513 -0.14 0.92 29.29
CA SER A 513 0.88 1.65 30.03
C SER A 513 0.28 2.65 31.03
N GLY A 514 1.04 3.03 32.06
CA GLY A 514 0.79 4.29 32.79
C GLY A 514 -0.28 4.29 33.89
N PHE A 515 -0.90 3.16 34.24
CA PHE A 515 -1.88 3.11 35.37
C PHE A 515 -1.92 1.73 36.05
N PRO A 516 -2.20 1.60 37.37
CA PRO A 516 -2.23 0.30 38.03
C PRO A 516 -3.28 -0.68 37.48
N HIS A 517 -4.44 -0.17 37.02
CA HIS A 517 -5.50 -0.95 36.37
C HIS A 517 -6.13 -0.15 35.23
N GLY A 518 -6.01 -0.65 34.00
CA GLY A 518 -6.52 0.01 32.79
C GLY A 518 -7.69 -0.72 32.11
N PHE A 519 -8.24 -0.08 31.07
CA PHE A 519 -9.26 -0.65 30.19
C PHE A 519 -8.86 -0.39 28.73
N ILE A 520 -8.75 -1.45 27.93
CA ILE A 520 -8.43 -1.31 26.51
C ILE A 520 -9.58 -0.66 25.77
N THR A 521 -10.79 -1.21 25.95
CA THR A 521 -11.95 -0.78 25.18
C THR A 521 -13.06 -0.17 26.03
N ALA A 522 -13.69 0.88 25.50
CA ALA A 522 -14.97 1.43 25.97
C ALA A 522 -15.92 1.68 24.78
N GLN A 523 -16.51 0.60 24.27
CA GLN A 523 -17.37 0.64 23.08
C GLN A 523 -18.80 1.05 23.43
N SER A 524 -19.42 1.87 22.58
CA SER A 524 -20.69 2.57 22.84
C SER A 524 -21.78 2.33 21.80
N ARG A 525 -21.91 1.10 21.30
CA ARG A 525 -23.00 0.72 20.38
C ARG A 525 -24.37 1.03 21.00
N ASP A 526 -25.19 1.81 20.31
CA ASP A 526 -26.46 2.34 20.82
C ASP A 526 -27.55 1.27 20.89
N GLY A 527 -27.52 0.29 19.97
CA GLY A 527 -28.56 -0.73 19.87
C GLY A 527 -28.09 -2.06 19.30
N PRO A 528 -28.87 -3.15 19.50
CA PRO A 528 -28.48 -4.48 19.03
C PRO A 528 -28.41 -4.60 17.50
N ASN A 529 -29.19 -3.78 16.79
CA ASN A 529 -29.26 -3.76 15.32
C ASN A 529 -28.23 -2.84 14.66
N GLU A 530 -27.49 -2.08 15.44
CA GLU A 530 -26.46 -1.19 14.90
C GLU A 530 -25.25 -2.03 14.41
N PRO A 531 -24.72 -1.76 13.20
CA PRO A 531 -23.66 -2.57 12.62
C PRO A 531 -22.26 -2.27 13.20
N THR A 532 -22.15 -1.35 14.16
CA THR A 532 -20.88 -0.91 14.76
C THR A 532 -20.30 -1.90 15.75
N GLY A 533 -19.02 -1.73 16.09
CA GLY A 533 -18.30 -2.63 16.99
C GLY A 533 -16.82 -2.62 16.71
N PHE A 534 -16.03 -3.03 17.71
CA PHE A 534 -14.57 -3.12 17.61
C PHE A 534 -14.13 -4.57 17.47
N ILE A 535 -13.53 -4.90 16.33
CA ILE A 535 -13.06 -6.24 16.01
C ILE A 535 -11.53 -6.23 15.97
N PHE A 536 -10.90 -6.81 16.98
CA PHE A 536 -9.46 -7.01 17.06
C PHE A 536 -9.13 -8.39 16.49
N LYS A 537 -8.36 -8.41 15.40
CA LYS A 537 -8.01 -9.62 14.65
C LYS A 537 -6.50 -9.78 14.63
N GLU A 538 -6.00 -10.89 15.19
CA GLU A 538 -4.58 -11.24 15.16
C GLU A 538 -3.68 -10.15 15.77
N CYS A 539 -4.22 -9.38 16.73
CA CYS A 539 -3.48 -8.36 17.48
C CYS A 539 -2.63 -8.96 18.59
N SER A 540 -1.58 -8.24 19.01
CA SER A 540 -0.87 -8.50 20.25
C SER A 540 -1.29 -7.51 21.32
N VAL A 541 -1.61 -8.00 22.52
CA VAL A 541 -1.85 -7.17 23.69
C VAL A 541 -0.76 -7.42 24.72
N SER A 542 -0.04 -6.36 25.05
CA SER A 542 1.09 -6.38 25.98
C SER A 542 1.11 -5.10 26.80
N GLY A 543 2.15 -4.90 27.62
CA GLY A 543 2.33 -3.67 28.37
C GLY A 543 2.85 -3.89 29.79
N THR A 544 3.14 -2.78 30.47
CA THR A 544 3.73 -2.80 31.82
C THR A 544 2.69 -2.77 32.94
N SER A 545 1.47 -2.35 32.63
CA SER A 545 0.36 -2.25 33.59
C SER A 545 -0.62 -3.41 33.46
N LYS A 546 -1.26 -3.78 34.60
CA LYS A 546 -2.43 -4.66 34.58
C LYS A 546 -3.59 -3.98 33.86
N VAL A 547 -4.29 -4.71 33.00
CA VAL A 547 -5.33 -4.16 32.14
C VAL A 547 -6.47 -5.15 31.93
N MET A 548 -7.69 -4.63 31.81
CA MET A 548 -8.86 -5.38 31.36
C MET A 548 -9.11 -5.12 29.87
N LEU A 549 -9.66 -6.10 29.18
CA LEU A 549 -10.03 -6.01 27.76
C LEU A 549 -11.04 -4.90 27.49
N GLY A 550 -11.87 -4.54 28.47
CA GLY A 550 -12.68 -3.33 28.41
C GLY A 550 -13.83 -3.29 29.40
N ARG A 551 -14.66 -2.27 29.20
CA ARG A 551 -15.92 -2.04 29.91
C ARG A 551 -16.98 -1.47 28.97
N PRO A 552 -18.28 -1.80 29.16
CA PRO A 552 -19.34 -1.34 28.26
C PRO A 552 -19.67 0.13 28.53
N TRP A 553 -19.38 1.02 27.59
CA TRP A 553 -19.87 2.40 27.65
C TRP A 553 -21.38 2.45 27.37
N SER A 554 -21.85 1.60 26.46
CA SER A 554 -23.26 1.30 26.24
C SER A 554 -23.54 -0.18 26.52
N CYS A 555 -24.78 -0.51 26.90
CA CYS A 555 -25.17 -1.89 27.21
C CYS A 555 -25.32 -2.80 26.01
N HIS A 556 -25.27 -2.24 24.80
CA HIS A 556 -25.17 -3.02 23.58
C HIS A 556 -23.75 -3.12 23.05
N ALA A 557 -22.73 -2.73 23.83
CA ALA A 557 -21.33 -2.72 23.44
C ALA A 557 -20.93 -4.01 22.71
N ARG A 558 -20.25 -3.87 21.57
CA ARG A 558 -19.76 -5.00 20.78
C ARG A 558 -18.25 -4.93 20.59
N VAL A 559 -17.56 -5.91 21.18
CA VAL A 559 -16.11 -6.08 21.11
C VAL A 559 -15.79 -7.56 20.88
N LEU A 560 -14.95 -7.85 19.89
CA LEU A 560 -14.41 -9.18 19.64
C LEU A 560 -12.89 -9.10 19.59
N PHE A 561 -12.22 -9.89 20.42
CA PHE A 561 -10.81 -10.25 20.21
C PHE A 561 -10.75 -11.63 19.56
N TYR A 562 -10.16 -11.73 18.37
CA TYR A 562 -10.05 -12.96 17.59
C TYR A 562 -8.60 -13.26 17.24
N GLY A 563 -8.11 -14.44 17.62
CA GLY A 563 -6.74 -14.86 17.30
C GLY A 563 -5.66 -13.98 17.94
N CYS A 564 -6.00 -13.24 19.00
CA CYS A 564 -5.08 -12.30 19.62
C CYS A 564 -4.10 -13.00 20.57
N ASN A 565 -2.87 -12.48 20.66
CA ASN A 565 -1.90 -12.90 21.66
C ASN A 565 -1.97 -12.00 22.89
N PHE A 566 -2.32 -12.54 24.06
CA PHE A 566 -2.39 -11.82 25.31
C PHE A 566 -1.24 -12.14 26.23
N ASP A 567 -0.48 -11.13 26.63
CA ASP A 567 0.53 -11.26 27.67
C ASP A 567 -0.11 -11.37 29.08
N SER A 568 0.71 -11.69 30.08
CA SER A 568 0.30 -11.96 31.47
C SER A 568 -0.23 -10.73 32.22
N ASN A 569 -0.22 -9.56 31.56
CA ASN A 569 -0.74 -8.31 32.10
C ASN A 569 -2.27 -8.19 31.99
N ILE A 570 -2.94 -9.06 31.23
CA ILE A 570 -4.41 -9.13 31.24
C ILE A 570 -4.91 -9.60 32.60
N ASP A 571 -5.87 -8.88 33.18
CA ASP A 571 -6.55 -9.28 34.40
C ASP A 571 -7.41 -10.54 34.15
N PRO A 572 -7.35 -11.58 35.00
CA PRO A 572 -8.15 -12.80 34.85
C PRO A 572 -9.65 -12.57 34.68
N VAL A 573 -10.23 -11.52 35.28
CA VAL A 573 -11.66 -11.19 35.12
C VAL A 573 -12.00 -10.75 33.69
N GLY A 574 -11.01 -10.22 32.96
CA GLY A 574 -11.06 -9.81 31.56
C GLY A 574 -11.88 -8.55 31.30
N TRP A 575 -13.06 -8.44 31.86
CA TRP A 575 -14.01 -7.34 31.61
C TRP A 575 -14.60 -6.83 32.93
N THR A 576 -15.08 -5.59 32.95
CA THR A 576 -15.78 -5.04 34.12
C THR A 576 -17.09 -4.36 33.75
N SER A 577 -18.00 -4.30 34.73
CA SER A 577 -19.25 -3.55 34.66
C SER A 577 -19.00 -2.05 34.72
N TRP A 578 -19.89 -1.27 34.10
CA TRP A 578 -19.84 0.19 34.17
C TRP A 578 -21.23 0.81 34.25
N LEU A 579 -21.78 1.32 33.13
CA LEU A 579 -23.03 2.09 33.14
C LEU A 579 -24.29 1.23 33.00
N CYS A 580 -24.15 -0.09 32.96
CA CYS A 580 -25.25 -0.99 32.58
C CYS A 580 -26.12 -1.52 33.70
N GLY A 581 -25.78 -1.25 34.96
CA GLY A 581 -26.59 -1.62 36.11
C GLY A 581 -27.02 -3.10 36.10
N GLY A 582 -26.12 -4.02 35.69
CA GLY A 582 -26.40 -5.46 35.62
C GLY A 582 -26.95 -5.98 34.29
N LYS A 583 -27.00 -5.13 33.24
CA LYS A 583 -27.46 -5.50 31.88
C LYS A 583 -26.33 -5.77 30.89
N GLU A 584 -25.13 -6.09 31.36
CA GLU A 584 -23.94 -6.29 30.52
C GLU A 584 -24.12 -7.42 29.50
N SER A 585 -24.96 -8.41 29.82
CA SER A 585 -25.31 -9.51 28.91
C SER A 585 -26.12 -9.10 27.67
N GLN A 586 -26.58 -7.85 27.58
CA GLN A 586 -27.18 -7.28 26.37
C GLN A 586 -26.13 -6.89 25.31
N GLY A 587 -24.87 -6.81 25.71
CA GLY A 587 -23.71 -6.57 24.85
C GLY A 587 -23.11 -7.86 24.33
N LYS A 588 -22.16 -7.71 23.40
CA LYS A 588 -21.35 -8.79 22.85
C LYS A 588 -19.87 -8.45 23.03
N MET A 589 -19.37 -8.60 24.25
CA MET A 589 -17.95 -8.37 24.57
C MET A 589 -17.30 -9.71 24.88
N GLY A 590 -16.34 -10.14 24.05
CA GLY A 590 -15.79 -11.49 24.16
C GLY A 590 -14.53 -11.73 23.35
N GLU A 591 -14.03 -12.96 23.48
CA GLU A 591 -12.78 -13.44 22.92
C GLU A 591 -13.03 -14.77 22.20
N TYR A 592 -12.36 -15.00 21.07
CA TYR A 592 -12.40 -16.26 20.33
C TYR A 592 -10.98 -16.63 19.87
N ASP A 593 -10.56 -17.87 20.14
CA ASP A 593 -9.26 -18.42 19.69
C ASP A 593 -8.05 -17.54 20.05
N CYS A 594 -8.12 -16.80 21.15
CA CYS A 594 -7.00 -16.01 21.65
C CYS A 594 -6.03 -16.89 22.43
N HIS A 595 -4.74 -16.56 22.39
CA HIS A 595 -3.67 -17.36 22.96
C HIS A 595 -2.72 -16.52 23.82
N GLY A 596 -1.76 -17.16 24.49
CA GLY A 596 -0.81 -16.52 25.39
C GLY A 596 -1.25 -16.58 26.87
N PRO A 597 -0.37 -16.17 27.81
CA PRO A 597 -0.59 -16.32 29.25
C PRO A 597 -1.82 -15.56 29.78
N GLY A 598 -2.24 -14.46 29.14
CA GLY A 598 -3.43 -13.69 29.51
C GLY A 598 -4.76 -14.25 28.98
N ALA A 599 -4.72 -15.25 28.09
CA ALA A 599 -5.90 -15.77 27.38
C ALA A 599 -6.70 -16.83 28.16
N ASN A 600 -6.30 -17.18 29.39
CA ASN A 600 -7.07 -18.11 30.20
C ASN A 600 -8.43 -17.51 30.59
N GLN A 601 -9.50 -18.10 30.06
CA GLN A 601 -10.87 -17.60 30.26
C GLN A 601 -11.57 -18.14 31.52
N THR A 602 -10.96 -19.04 32.31
CA THR A 602 -11.66 -19.67 33.46
C THR A 602 -12.07 -18.68 34.55
N GLY A 603 -11.35 -17.54 34.66
CA GLY A 603 -11.64 -16.48 35.61
C GLY A 603 -12.50 -15.34 35.05
N ARG A 604 -12.92 -15.40 33.78
CA ARG A 604 -13.66 -14.30 33.14
C ARG A 604 -15.02 -14.10 33.80
N VAL A 605 -15.50 -12.86 33.79
CA VAL A 605 -16.86 -12.52 34.23
C VAL A 605 -17.91 -13.38 33.52
N SER A 606 -18.97 -13.76 34.24
CA SER A 606 -19.98 -14.69 33.75
C SER A 606 -20.80 -14.18 32.56
N TRP A 607 -20.86 -12.86 32.38
CA TRP A 607 -21.57 -12.21 31.27
C TRP A 607 -20.71 -12.05 30.01
N ALA A 608 -19.41 -12.39 30.05
CA ALA A 608 -18.55 -12.34 28.87
C ALA A 608 -19.15 -13.19 27.74
N TYR A 609 -19.35 -12.58 26.58
CA TYR A 609 -20.05 -13.19 25.47
C TYR A 609 -19.20 -14.29 24.82
N LYS A 610 -19.83 -15.42 24.50
CA LYS A 610 -19.19 -16.56 23.84
C LYS A 610 -19.54 -16.55 22.36
N TYR A 611 -18.62 -16.03 21.55
CA TYR A 611 -18.77 -16.03 20.10
C TYR A 611 -18.70 -17.45 19.52
N GLY A 612 -19.53 -17.71 18.51
CA GLY A 612 -19.46 -18.93 17.70
C GLY A 612 -18.66 -18.72 16.41
N GLU A 613 -18.13 -19.80 15.84
CA GLU A 613 -17.28 -19.76 14.64
C GLU A 613 -17.88 -18.98 13.46
N ALA A 614 -19.18 -19.19 13.17
CA ALA A 614 -19.86 -18.50 12.08
C ALA A 614 -19.95 -16.98 12.29
N GLU A 615 -20.24 -16.54 13.52
CA GLU A 615 -20.31 -15.11 13.87
C GLU A 615 -18.93 -14.46 13.80
N VAL A 616 -17.89 -15.16 14.26
CA VAL A 616 -16.50 -14.69 14.13
C VAL A 616 -16.11 -14.53 12.66
N LYS A 617 -16.45 -15.50 11.82
CA LYS A 617 -16.19 -15.42 10.38
C LYS A 617 -16.85 -14.19 9.75
N GLU A 618 -18.10 -13.89 10.11
CA GLU A 618 -18.82 -12.72 9.61
C GLU A 618 -18.18 -11.41 10.08
N LEU A 619 -17.87 -11.29 11.38
CA LEU A 619 -17.32 -10.06 11.96
C LEU A 619 -15.87 -9.78 11.55
N THR A 620 -15.10 -10.81 11.23
CA THR A 620 -13.68 -10.72 10.86
C THR A 620 -13.43 -10.72 9.36
N ASP A 621 -14.50 -10.91 8.57
CA ASP A 621 -14.49 -10.70 7.14
C ASP A 621 -14.48 -9.21 6.83
N GLN A 622 -13.80 -8.86 5.75
CA GLN A 622 -13.68 -7.49 5.29
C GLN A 622 -15.05 -6.87 4.92
N SER A 623 -16.05 -7.68 4.58
CA SER A 623 -17.44 -7.24 4.39
C SER A 623 -18.08 -6.64 5.64
N PHE A 624 -17.61 -6.95 6.86
CA PHE A 624 -18.07 -6.30 8.09
C PHE A 624 -17.92 -4.79 8.01
N ILE A 625 -16.91 -4.27 7.31
CA ILE A 625 -16.71 -2.83 7.09
C ILE A 625 -16.96 -2.42 5.64
N SER A 626 -17.66 -3.24 4.85
CA SER A 626 -17.89 -3.04 3.41
C SER A 626 -16.58 -2.84 2.62
N ALA A 627 -15.48 -3.44 3.06
CA ALA A 627 -14.13 -3.24 2.56
C ALA A 627 -13.95 -3.38 1.05
N SER A 628 -14.70 -4.28 0.38
CA SER A 628 -14.60 -4.50 -1.06
C SER A 628 -14.87 -3.26 -1.90
N GLU A 629 -15.49 -2.24 -1.28
CA GLU A 629 -15.78 -0.95 -1.90
C GLU A 629 -14.63 0.06 -1.76
N TRP A 630 -13.71 -0.06 -0.78
CA TRP A 630 -12.75 1.01 -0.46
C TRP A 630 -11.37 0.59 0.09
N LEU A 631 -11.16 -0.69 0.45
CA LEU A 631 -9.89 -1.20 0.99
C LEU A 631 -8.90 -1.72 -0.07
N ASP A 632 -9.22 -1.61 -1.35
CA ASP A 632 -8.23 -1.76 -2.42
C ASP A 632 -7.20 -0.62 -2.27
N LYS A 633 -6.11 -0.86 -1.53
CA LYS A 633 -5.04 0.13 -1.32
C LYS A 633 -4.71 0.81 -2.64
N PRO A 634 -4.89 2.14 -2.73
CA PRO A 634 -4.45 2.89 -3.89
C PRO A 634 -2.99 2.58 -4.20
N TRP A 635 -2.69 2.36 -5.47
CA TRP A 635 -1.39 1.81 -5.87
C TRP A 635 -0.23 2.76 -5.53
N TRP A 636 -0.50 4.07 -5.44
CA TRP A 636 0.45 5.11 -5.07
C TRP A 636 0.86 5.14 -3.60
N LEU A 637 0.07 4.58 -2.67
CA LEU A 637 0.50 4.43 -1.27
C LEU A 637 1.68 3.46 -1.09
N SER A 638 1.98 2.68 -2.12
CA SER A 638 3.15 1.79 -2.19
C SER A 638 4.30 2.39 -3.01
N LEU A 639 4.11 3.57 -3.59
CA LEU A 639 5.20 4.33 -4.21
C LEU A 639 5.97 5.08 -3.11
N PRO A 640 7.30 5.13 -3.20
CA PRO A 640 8.13 5.76 -2.17
C PRO A 640 7.95 7.28 -2.08
#